data_AF-A0A1D9QHT9-F1
#
_entry.id   AF-A0A1D9QHT9-F1
#
_cell.length_a   1.000
_cell.length_b   1.000
_cell.length_c   1.000
_cell.angle_alpha   90.00
_cell.angle_beta   90.00
_cell.angle_gamma   90.00
#
_symmetry.space_group_name_H-M   'P 1'
#
loop_
_entity.id
_entity.type
_entity.pdbx_description
1 polymer ?
#
loop_
_entity_poly.entity_id
_entity_poly.type
_entity_poly.pdbx_seq_one_letter_code
_entity_poly.pdbx_strand_id
1 'polypeptide(L)'
;MPYNARSDVLTEPVANGGLEDPRAARQRSFSERMTCRDLTDFITNTAEISPLKPRYNKASHMHKPNKECQTKLDRVLSRSKEIRLPAAEQDVRQPLSDLLPGLIVTGGLSRSPAFDCLPVVSHWAERTDEPSAADPAATVRISSTWEAIEVIGEGATMQFPLGAPCWSLKSHGISPVDPGSSKFSQKYLEKTKTLVTTVALARRIDTPQTGGVLSAASDISRMRNTRVADAVDCALGLLSDASELLAARNKVIATGNPECLAFAEVHEVVLPSWCSARKPLPPKLSGVALSNDRATIDVLAQEDCEGPLLNTSIFSMAVGFNRGVYGGSISGLWAVMDSAFVLDYSIGKDSPEMAEKLAFSFAEVAAVAETAVYAGDHITDIRVVKGCNYSCLRQKAIIEDTNPVGSRPCIVVWKDLARLARYKLADAVFCHVYYDSGGGEQMAAMAGLGCVVHDWIDMGADIACGEISNIIPSLTGGSFAEELLAEVYSRFMGSMIWYRDNDPYNPGALCILFTHWWQLANCRHRPISLMGRTDFDTVKKGIAATIPEGRPSLEHFRACGTKIERSEHPLANAEARLKRLLSSNPLPETQAVIDLLVKPVLAYVKGADQLPFENEYVGAVLAAEIAYPHGQKIIELWDLAIVMWECGAMWAAGVAGLCYTHTGKFNCDRARDDLSETTWS
;
A
#
# COMPACT_ATOMS: atom_id res chain seq x y z
N MET A 1 26.78 -13.22 16.89
CA MET A 1 27.85 -12.68 16.03
C MET A 1 27.25 -11.48 15.30
N PRO A 2 27.96 -10.36 15.17
CA PRO A 2 27.45 -9.17 14.46
C PRO A 2 27.98 -9.14 13.01
N TYR A 3 27.18 -8.73 12.01
CA TYR A 3 27.45 -9.24 10.66
C TYR A 3 27.36 -8.34 9.43
N ASN A 4 26.64 -7.22 9.38
CA ASN A 4 26.88 -6.27 8.28
C ASN A 4 27.91 -5.23 8.72
N ALA A 5 29.15 -5.71 8.83
CA ALA A 5 30.29 -4.89 9.17
C ALA A 5 30.64 -3.92 8.04
N ARG A 6 31.48 -2.92 8.29
CA ARG A 6 32.20 -2.21 7.23
C ARG A 6 33.19 -3.09 6.42
N SER A 7 33.02 -4.41 6.40
CA SER A 7 33.69 -5.43 5.55
C SER A 7 33.44 -5.23 4.06
N ASP A 8 34.43 -5.58 3.22
CA ASP A 8 34.39 -5.49 1.76
C ASP A 8 33.64 -6.65 1.08
N VAL A 9 33.41 -7.75 1.80
CA VAL A 9 32.72 -8.95 1.28
C VAL A 9 31.44 -9.23 2.07
N LEU A 10 30.36 -9.53 1.35
CA LEU A 10 29.10 -10.05 1.89
C LEU A 10 29.27 -11.51 2.32
N THR A 11 29.02 -11.82 3.60
CA THR A 11 28.94 -13.23 4.04
C THR A 11 27.62 -13.84 3.57
N GLU A 12 27.56 -15.17 3.41
CA GLU A 12 26.35 -15.87 2.94
C GLU A 12 25.08 -15.54 3.76
N PRO A 13 25.11 -15.46 5.10
CA PRO A 13 23.96 -15.00 5.87
C PRO A 13 23.51 -13.57 5.53
N VAL A 14 24.47 -12.67 5.24
CA VAL A 14 24.15 -11.31 4.75
C VAL A 14 23.58 -11.41 3.34
N ALA A 15 24.19 -12.16 2.42
CA ALA A 15 23.71 -12.28 1.05
C ALA A 15 22.25 -12.73 1.01
N ASN A 16 21.87 -13.69 1.86
CA ASN A 16 20.53 -14.26 1.92
C ASN A 16 19.58 -13.56 2.92
N GLY A 17 20.04 -12.52 3.64
CA GLY A 17 19.26 -11.85 4.69
C GLY A 17 18.87 -12.75 5.89
N GLY A 18 19.44 -13.96 5.96
CA GLY A 18 19.09 -14.99 6.95
C GLY A 18 17.74 -15.67 6.74
N LEU A 19 17.21 -15.69 5.51
CA LEU A 19 15.86 -16.16 5.18
C LEU A 19 15.86 -17.34 4.22
N GLU A 20 14.74 -18.06 4.20
CA GLU A 20 14.49 -19.08 3.19
C GLU A 20 13.73 -18.47 2.01
N ASP A 21 14.32 -18.60 0.82
CA ASP A 21 13.73 -18.19 -0.45
C ASP A 21 13.32 -19.43 -1.28
N PRO A 22 12.17 -20.05 -0.97
CA PRO A 22 11.58 -20.98 -1.90
C PRO A 22 11.01 -20.15 -3.04
N ARG A 23 11.72 -20.12 -4.18
CA ARG A 23 11.25 -19.52 -5.45
C ARG A 23 9.73 -19.62 -5.55
N ALA A 24 9.09 -18.45 -5.55
CA ALA A 24 7.68 -18.24 -5.21
C ALA A 24 6.70 -19.28 -5.79
N ALA A 25 6.92 -19.73 -7.03
CA ALA A 25 6.04 -20.67 -7.73
C ALA A 25 5.93 -22.09 -7.12
N ARG A 26 6.68 -22.44 -6.06
CA ARG A 26 6.68 -23.79 -5.46
C ARG A 26 6.40 -23.83 -3.96
N GLN A 27 5.97 -22.73 -3.37
CA GLN A 27 5.69 -22.70 -1.94
C GLN A 27 4.43 -23.52 -1.63
N ARG A 28 4.56 -24.51 -0.74
CA ARG A 28 3.42 -25.33 -0.31
C ARG A 28 2.29 -24.47 0.27
N SER A 29 2.64 -23.42 1.01
CA SER A 29 1.71 -22.47 1.61
C SER A 29 0.77 -21.82 0.59
N PHE A 30 1.18 -21.64 -0.68
CA PHE A 30 0.33 -21.05 -1.72
C PHE A 30 -0.84 -21.95 -2.15
N SER A 31 -0.78 -23.23 -1.81
CA SER A 31 -1.87 -24.19 -2.06
C SER A 31 -2.86 -24.31 -0.89
N GLU A 32 -2.65 -23.55 0.18
CA GLU A 32 -3.45 -23.59 1.41
C GLU A 32 -4.42 -22.41 1.50
N ARG A 33 -5.46 -22.51 2.34
CA ARG A 33 -6.41 -21.41 2.54
C ARG A 33 -5.71 -20.28 3.30
N MET A 34 -5.90 -19.04 2.87
CA MET A 34 -5.46 -17.87 3.63
C MET A 34 -6.40 -17.69 4.82
N THR A 35 -5.84 -17.64 6.03
CA THR A 35 -6.61 -17.33 7.24
C THR A 35 -5.76 -16.57 8.24
N CYS A 36 -6.43 -15.81 9.10
CA CYS A 36 -5.84 -15.12 10.24
C CYS A 36 -6.89 -14.99 11.34
N ARG A 37 -6.45 -14.63 12.55
CA ARG A 37 -7.33 -14.49 13.71
C ARG A 37 -8.45 -13.48 13.46
N ASP A 38 -8.16 -12.30 12.93
CA ASP A 38 -9.18 -11.26 12.69
C ASP A 38 -10.29 -11.73 11.74
N LEU A 39 -9.95 -12.49 10.70
CA LEU A 39 -10.94 -13.04 9.77
C LEU A 39 -11.89 -13.98 10.50
N THR A 40 -11.32 -14.91 11.27
CA THR A 40 -12.07 -15.90 12.05
C THR A 40 -12.91 -15.20 13.12
N ASP A 41 -12.34 -14.22 13.81
CA ASP A 41 -13.03 -13.43 14.82
C ASP A 41 -14.19 -12.63 14.22
N PHE A 42 -14.03 -12.02 13.05
CA PHE A 42 -15.12 -11.31 12.38
C PHE A 42 -16.27 -12.25 12.01
N ILE A 43 -15.96 -13.36 11.33
CA ILE A 43 -16.97 -14.33 10.89
C ILE A 43 -17.73 -14.90 12.08
N THR A 44 -17.03 -15.23 13.17
CA THR A 44 -17.65 -15.83 14.36
C THR A 44 -18.43 -14.82 15.19
N ASN A 45 -17.98 -13.56 15.26
CA ASN A 45 -18.56 -12.52 16.14
C ASN A 45 -19.60 -11.60 15.47
N THR A 46 -19.81 -11.63 14.15
CA THR A 46 -20.90 -10.88 13.48
C THR A 46 -22.23 -11.09 14.23
N ALA A 47 -22.84 -9.99 14.62
CA ALA A 47 -23.67 -9.87 15.81
C ALA A 47 -25.09 -10.41 15.57
N GLU A 48 -25.55 -11.31 16.45
CA GLU A 48 -26.99 -11.59 16.64
C GLU A 48 -27.56 -10.71 17.77
N ILE A 49 -27.11 -9.45 17.88
CA ILE A 49 -27.53 -8.56 18.98
C ILE A 49 -28.61 -7.60 18.45
N SER A 50 -29.81 -7.73 19.01
CA SER A 50 -30.91 -6.79 18.76
C SER A 50 -30.59 -5.39 19.32
N PRO A 51 -30.78 -4.31 18.55
CA PRO A 51 -30.48 -2.93 18.95
C PRO A 51 -31.35 -2.40 20.10
N LEU A 52 -32.36 -3.17 20.53
CA LEU A 52 -33.32 -2.79 21.58
C LEU A 52 -32.93 -3.23 23.00
N LYS A 53 -31.77 -3.86 23.20
CA LYS A 53 -31.28 -4.22 24.54
C LYS A 53 -30.30 -3.16 25.07
N PRO A 54 -30.73 -2.24 25.95
CA PRO A 54 -29.80 -1.38 26.64
C PRO A 54 -29.06 -2.22 27.67
N ARG A 55 -27.73 -2.33 27.56
CA ARG A 55 -26.87 -2.64 28.71
C ARG A 55 -25.42 -2.34 28.41
N TYR A 56 -24.83 -1.53 29.30
CA TYR A 56 -23.41 -1.38 29.63
C TYR A 56 -22.74 -2.70 30.08
N ASN A 57 -23.08 -3.82 29.45
CA ASN A 57 -22.33 -5.05 29.61
C ASN A 57 -21.18 -4.95 28.62
N LYS A 58 -19.97 -4.85 29.19
CA LYS A 58 -18.70 -5.05 28.49
C LYS A 58 -18.89 -6.03 27.34
N ALA A 59 -18.37 -5.72 26.16
CA ALA A 59 -18.07 -6.73 25.17
C ALA A 59 -16.98 -7.65 25.77
N SER A 60 -17.34 -8.47 26.76
CA SER A 60 -16.68 -9.74 26.92
C SER A 60 -16.89 -10.44 25.59
N HIS A 61 -15.82 -10.89 24.94
CA HIS A 61 -15.93 -12.01 24.02
C HIS A 61 -16.78 -13.04 24.75
N MET A 62 -18.07 -13.10 24.44
CA MET A 62 -18.90 -14.21 24.86
C MET A 62 -18.21 -15.37 24.14
N HIS A 63 -17.52 -16.23 24.88
CA HIS A 63 -17.06 -17.50 24.33
C HIS A 63 -18.31 -18.23 23.85
N LYS A 64 -18.68 -17.98 22.59
CA LYS A 64 -19.64 -18.79 21.89
C LYS A 64 -19.07 -20.20 21.96
N PRO A 65 -19.89 -21.23 22.22
CA PRO A 65 -19.42 -22.60 22.20
C PRO A 65 -18.62 -22.83 20.91
N ASN A 66 -17.43 -23.43 20.98
CA ASN A 66 -16.58 -23.67 19.80
C ASN A 66 -17.36 -24.28 18.62
N LYS A 67 -18.39 -25.10 18.93
CA LYS A 67 -19.30 -25.69 17.94
C LYS A 67 -20.13 -24.66 17.17
N GLU A 68 -20.63 -23.61 17.80
CA GLU A 68 -21.42 -22.54 17.13
C GLU A 68 -20.53 -21.69 16.23
N CYS A 69 -19.34 -21.31 16.71
CA CYS A 69 -18.33 -20.61 15.90
C CYS A 69 -17.96 -21.43 14.66
N GLN A 70 -17.64 -22.72 14.85
CA GLN A 70 -17.29 -23.61 13.74
C GLN A 70 -18.45 -23.77 12.76
N THR A 71 -19.68 -23.95 13.23
CA THR A 71 -20.86 -24.09 12.36
C THR A 71 -21.05 -22.85 11.48
N LYS A 72 -20.84 -21.65 12.03
CA LYS A 72 -20.96 -20.40 11.28
C LYS A 72 -19.86 -20.25 10.23
N LEU A 73 -18.62 -20.58 10.60
CA LEU A 73 -17.48 -20.63 9.67
C LEU A 73 -17.76 -21.61 8.53
N ASP A 74 -18.16 -22.85 8.85
CA ASP A 74 -18.48 -23.89 7.87
C ASP A 74 -19.60 -23.46 6.91
N ARG A 75 -20.60 -22.73 7.40
CA ARG A 75 -21.68 -22.18 6.57
C ARG A 75 -21.15 -21.14 5.58
N VAL A 76 -20.32 -20.20 6.03
CA VAL A 76 -19.69 -19.19 5.16
C VAL A 76 -18.79 -19.85 4.12
N LEU A 77 -17.97 -20.82 4.53
CA LEU A 77 -17.09 -21.58 3.63
C LEU A 77 -17.85 -22.46 2.65
N SER A 78 -19.04 -22.94 3.01
CA SER A 78 -19.90 -23.68 2.08
C SER A 78 -20.52 -22.73 1.07
N ARG A 79 -21.00 -21.57 1.52
CA ARG A 79 -21.57 -20.53 0.65
C ARG A 79 -20.53 -19.95 -0.31
N SER A 80 -19.29 -19.75 0.12
CA SER A 80 -18.21 -19.27 -0.76
C SER A 80 -17.93 -20.23 -1.92
N LYS A 81 -18.05 -21.55 -1.69
CA LYS A 81 -17.94 -22.56 -2.76
C LYS A 81 -19.07 -22.47 -3.78
N GLU A 82 -20.27 -22.04 -3.38
CA GLU A 82 -21.40 -21.82 -4.29
C GLU A 82 -21.25 -20.53 -5.11
N ILE A 83 -20.68 -19.48 -4.50
CA ILE A 83 -20.46 -18.17 -5.13
C ILE A 83 -19.28 -18.22 -6.10
N ARG A 84 -18.24 -18.98 -5.75
CA ARG A 84 -17.04 -19.11 -6.55
C ARG A 84 -17.32 -19.87 -7.85
N LEU A 85 -16.93 -19.28 -8.97
CA LEU A 85 -16.93 -19.95 -10.26
C LEU A 85 -15.64 -20.78 -10.42
N PRO A 86 -15.73 -22.07 -10.83
CA PRO A 86 -14.56 -22.84 -11.23
C PRO A 86 -13.78 -22.14 -12.33
N ALA A 87 -12.44 -22.23 -12.32
CA ALA A 87 -11.59 -21.57 -13.32
C ALA A 87 -11.95 -21.96 -14.77
N ALA A 88 -12.39 -23.20 -14.99
CA ALA A 88 -12.82 -23.69 -16.30
C ALA A 88 -14.19 -23.15 -16.79
N GLU A 89 -14.98 -22.55 -15.91
CA GLU A 89 -16.32 -22.01 -16.18
C GLU A 89 -16.35 -20.49 -16.21
N GLN A 90 -15.19 -19.83 -16.11
CA GLN A 90 -15.10 -18.38 -16.15
C GLN A 90 -15.48 -17.85 -17.54
N ASP A 91 -16.50 -17.01 -17.59
CA ASP A 91 -16.95 -16.39 -18.84
C ASP A 91 -15.89 -15.36 -19.30
N VAL A 92 -15.37 -15.56 -20.51
CA VAL A 92 -14.46 -14.61 -21.16
C VAL A 92 -15.09 -13.22 -21.30
N ARG A 93 -16.43 -13.12 -21.27
CA ARG A 93 -17.17 -11.85 -21.29
C ARG A 93 -17.17 -11.10 -19.96
N GLN A 94 -16.77 -11.75 -18.85
CA GLN A 94 -16.67 -11.15 -17.52
C GLN A 94 -15.27 -11.39 -16.92
N PRO A 95 -14.25 -10.61 -17.34
CA PRO A 95 -12.83 -10.86 -17.01
C PRO A 95 -12.47 -10.61 -15.53
N LEU A 96 -13.45 -10.24 -14.71
CA LEU A 96 -13.32 -9.95 -13.28
C LEU A 96 -14.05 -10.99 -12.40
N SER A 97 -14.67 -12.01 -13.00
CA SER A 97 -15.59 -12.92 -12.32
C SER A 97 -14.97 -13.73 -11.17
N ASP A 98 -13.65 -13.86 -11.15
CA ASP A 98 -12.90 -14.55 -10.11
C ASP A 98 -12.63 -13.68 -8.88
N LEU A 99 -12.29 -12.41 -9.08
CA LEU A 99 -12.04 -11.45 -8.01
C LEU A 99 -13.30 -10.67 -7.59
N LEU A 100 -14.33 -10.65 -8.43
CA LEU A 100 -15.64 -10.02 -8.15
C LEU A 100 -16.80 -11.00 -8.37
N PRO A 101 -16.86 -12.10 -7.59
CA PRO A 101 -17.92 -13.08 -7.76
C PRO A 101 -19.24 -12.60 -7.14
N GLY A 102 -20.35 -13.11 -7.69
CA GLY A 102 -21.71 -12.83 -7.22
C GLY A 102 -22.35 -11.57 -7.80
N LEU A 103 -23.59 -11.30 -7.37
CA LEU A 103 -24.35 -10.15 -7.85
C LEU A 103 -23.84 -8.84 -7.23
N ILE A 104 -23.59 -7.83 -8.06
CA ILE A 104 -23.28 -6.46 -7.62
C ILE A 104 -24.52 -5.59 -7.83
N VAL A 105 -24.96 -4.92 -6.76
CA VAL A 105 -26.10 -3.99 -6.77
C VAL A 105 -25.65 -2.60 -6.36
N THR A 106 -26.52 -1.60 -6.58
CA THR A 106 -26.29 -0.22 -6.13
C THR A 106 -25.95 -0.17 -4.63
N GLY A 107 -25.13 0.80 -4.22
CA GLY A 107 -24.74 0.98 -2.82
C GLY A 107 -25.92 1.09 -1.87
N GLY A 108 -25.71 0.71 -0.62
CA GLY A 108 -26.70 0.87 0.44
C GLY A 108 -26.08 1.57 1.65
N LEU A 109 -25.62 0.78 2.62
CA LEU A 109 -25.03 1.28 3.86
C LEU A 109 -23.50 1.19 3.85
N SER A 110 -22.80 2.33 3.77
CA SER A 110 -21.34 2.34 3.89
C SER A 110 -20.86 2.95 5.21
N ARG A 111 -19.59 2.72 5.53
CA ARG A 111 -18.95 3.06 6.80
C ARG A 111 -17.62 3.73 6.56
N SER A 112 -17.16 4.49 7.57
CA SER A 112 -15.79 4.96 7.64
C SER A 112 -14.91 3.88 8.29
N PRO A 113 -13.62 3.77 7.91
CA PRO A 113 -12.70 2.72 8.39
C PRO A 113 -12.42 2.67 9.90
N ALA A 114 -12.95 3.57 10.71
CA ALA A 114 -12.74 3.56 12.15
C ALA A 114 -13.66 2.56 12.87
N PHE A 115 -13.58 1.29 12.48
CA PHE A 115 -14.44 0.23 13.05
C PHE A 115 -14.12 0.02 14.53
N ASP A 116 -12.84 0.02 14.89
CA ASP A 116 -12.40 -0.07 16.27
C ASP A 116 -10.97 0.44 16.53
N CYS A 117 -10.74 0.83 17.79
CA CYS A 117 -9.43 1.11 18.40
C CYS A 117 -8.62 2.30 17.84
N LEU A 118 -9.03 2.94 16.74
CA LEU A 118 -8.50 4.22 16.31
C LEU A 118 -9.18 5.37 17.08
N PRO A 119 -8.46 6.45 17.45
CA PRO A 119 -9.05 7.60 18.14
C PRO A 119 -10.01 8.47 17.30
N VAL A 120 -10.17 8.19 15.99
CA VAL A 120 -11.03 8.96 15.07
C VAL A 120 -12.35 8.22 14.84
N VAL A 121 -13.45 8.94 14.67
CA VAL A 121 -14.79 8.36 14.57
C VAL A 121 -15.30 8.26 13.12
N SER A 122 -14.95 9.20 12.22
CA SER A 122 -15.25 9.07 10.78
C SER A 122 -14.44 10.02 9.90
N HIS A 123 -13.78 9.48 8.89
CA HIS A 123 -12.97 10.25 7.94
C HIS A 123 -13.76 10.81 6.74
N TRP A 124 -15.02 10.40 6.55
CA TRP A 124 -15.81 10.82 5.37
C TRP A 124 -16.42 12.23 5.52
N ALA A 125 -16.84 12.62 6.73
CA ALA A 125 -17.44 13.93 6.99
C ALA A 125 -16.43 15.04 7.30
N GLU A 126 -15.21 14.68 7.71
CA GLU A 126 -14.21 15.65 8.20
C GLU A 126 -13.45 16.36 7.06
N ARG A 127 -13.66 15.96 5.80
CA ARG A 127 -12.77 16.32 4.67
C ARG A 127 -13.52 16.90 3.46
N THR A 128 -14.56 17.69 3.70
CA THR A 128 -15.51 18.08 2.66
C THR A 128 -15.18 19.35 1.87
N ASP A 129 -13.98 19.89 2.01
CA ASP A 129 -13.54 21.11 1.30
C ASP A 129 -12.31 20.87 0.41
N GLU A 130 -12.11 19.62 -0.06
CA GLU A 130 -10.95 19.19 -0.86
C GLU A 130 -11.36 18.74 -2.28
N PRO A 131 -11.74 19.67 -3.18
CA PRO A 131 -12.06 19.31 -4.55
C PRO A 131 -10.82 18.86 -5.32
N SER A 132 -11.00 18.01 -6.33
CA SER A 132 -9.96 17.74 -7.33
C SER A 132 -10.02 18.75 -8.48
N ALA A 133 -8.89 18.98 -9.14
CA ALA A 133 -8.89 19.67 -10.44
C ALA A 133 -9.89 19.04 -11.43
N ALA A 134 -10.37 19.83 -12.39
CA ALA A 134 -11.26 19.33 -13.43
C ALA A 134 -10.54 18.32 -14.34
N ASP A 135 -11.24 17.26 -14.74
CA ASP A 135 -10.74 16.29 -15.72
C ASP A 135 -11.28 16.66 -17.11
N PRO A 136 -10.44 17.18 -18.03
CA PRO A 136 -10.90 17.63 -19.34
C PRO A 136 -11.37 16.48 -20.25
N ALA A 137 -11.02 15.23 -19.93
CA ALA A 137 -11.47 14.05 -20.66
C ALA A 137 -12.79 13.48 -20.10
N ALA A 138 -13.30 14.04 -19.00
CA ALA A 138 -14.53 13.56 -18.38
C ALA A 138 -15.77 13.82 -19.25
N THR A 139 -16.58 12.78 -19.42
CA THR A 139 -17.82 12.84 -20.20
C THR A 139 -19.04 12.40 -19.41
N VAL A 140 -18.82 11.67 -18.31
CA VAL A 140 -19.88 11.13 -17.44
C VAL A 140 -19.71 11.69 -16.03
N ARG A 141 -20.78 12.24 -15.47
CA ARG A 141 -20.85 12.66 -14.07
C ARG A 141 -21.70 11.66 -13.31
N ILE A 142 -21.21 11.22 -12.17
CA ILE A 142 -21.96 10.40 -11.21
C ILE A 142 -22.20 11.27 -9.97
N SER A 143 -23.40 11.19 -9.41
CA SER A 143 -23.77 11.89 -8.18
C SER A 143 -24.33 10.90 -7.16
N SER A 144 -23.99 11.08 -5.89
CA SER A 144 -24.54 10.30 -4.78
C SER A 144 -24.85 11.22 -3.61
N THR A 145 -25.98 10.96 -2.96
CA THR A 145 -26.40 11.67 -1.76
C THR A 145 -26.52 10.65 -0.64
N TRP A 146 -25.82 10.91 0.45
CA TRP A 146 -25.76 10.04 1.61
C TRP A 146 -26.35 10.76 2.82
N GLU A 147 -27.08 10.04 3.66
CA GLU A 147 -27.51 10.52 4.97
C GLU A 147 -26.71 9.82 6.06
N ALA A 148 -26.17 10.58 7.01
CA ALA A 148 -25.53 10.01 8.18
C ALA A 148 -26.61 9.36 9.06
N ILE A 149 -26.43 8.08 9.35
CA ILE A 149 -27.27 7.32 10.26
C ILE A 149 -26.43 6.72 11.39
N GLU A 150 -27.04 6.63 12.57
CA GLU A 150 -26.45 5.94 13.70
C GLU A 150 -26.91 4.48 13.64
N VAL A 151 -25.96 3.56 13.50
CA VAL A 151 -26.24 2.13 13.63
C VAL A 151 -25.39 1.57 14.75
N ILE A 152 -26.03 0.85 15.66
CA ILE A 152 -25.34 0.02 16.64
C ILE A 152 -24.96 -1.24 15.88
N GLY A 153 -23.68 -1.54 15.68
CA GLY A 153 -23.34 -2.65 14.79
C GLY A 153 -21.94 -3.22 14.87
N GLU A 154 -21.84 -4.35 14.17
CA GLU A 154 -20.69 -5.24 14.00
C GLU A 154 -19.37 -4.49 13.82
N GLY A 155 -18.33 -4.90 14.57
CA GLY A 155 -17.02 -4.23 14.59
C GLY A 155 -16.85 -3.18 15.69
N ALA A 156 -17.89 -2.80 16.43
CA ALA A 156 -17.76 -1.89 17.57
C ALA A 156 -16.97 -2.52 18.74
N THR A 157 -15.92 -1.85 19.23
CA THR A 157 -15.16 -2.26 20.43
C THR A 157 -15.64 -1.57 21.70
N MET A 158 -15.14 -2.06 22.86
CA MET A 158 -15.49 -1.56 24.20
C MET A 158 -15.32 -0.04 24.39
N GLN A 159 -14.48 0.62 23.59
CA GLN A 159 -14.24 2.07 23.67
C GLN A 159 -15.26 2.88 22.87
N PHE A 160 -15.88 2.30 21.84
CA PHE A 160 -16.86 2.95 20.96
C PHE A 160 -18.08 2.03 20.75
N PRO A 161 -18.94 1.84 21.77
CA PRO A 161 -20.04 0.87 21.72
C PRO A 161 -21.14 1.22 20.69
N LEU A 162 -21.08 2.41 20.09
CA LEU A 162 -21.98 2.85 19.01
C LEU A 162 -21.32 2.79 17.61
N GLY A 163 -20.04 2.43 17.51
CA GLY A 163 -19.29 2.41 16.25
C GLY A 163 -19.11 3.79 15.58
N ALA A 164 -18.59 3.77 14.34
CA ALA A 164 -18.52 4.94 13.47
C ALA A 164 -19.90 5.28 12.85
N PRO A 165 -20.23 6.57 12.60
CA PRO A 165 -21.43 6.95 11.87
C PRO A 165 -21.43 6.30 10.49
N CYS A 166 -22.58 5.74 10.12
CA CYS A 166 -22.75 5.08 8.84
C CYS A 166 -23.43 6.01 7.84
N TRP A 167 -23.25 5.74 6.57
CA TRP A 167 -23.75 6.54 5.46
C TRP A 167 -24.74 5.71 4.66
N SER A 168 -26.01 6.10 4.72
CA SER A 168 -27.08 5.48 3.94
C SER A 168 -27.22 6.19 2.60
N LEU A 169 -27.03 5.49 1.49
CA LEU A 169 -27.23 6.02 0.15
C LEU A 169 -28.72 6.31 -0.08
N LYS A 170 -29.05 7.56 -0.41
CA LYS A 170 -30.43 8.02 -0.65
C LYS A 170 -30.76 8.19 -2.11
N SER A 171 -29.80 8.70 -2.87
CA SER A 171 -29.95 8.88 -4.31
C SER A 171 -28.64 8.62 -4.99
N HIS A 172 -28.70 8.01 -6.16
CA HIS A 172 -27.57 7.79 -7.04
C HIS A 172 -28.01 8.08 -8.48
N GLY A 173 -27.17 8.75 -9.25
CA GLY A 173 -27.52 9.13 -10.62
C GLY A 173 -26.30 9.34 -11.49
N ILE A 174 -26.52 9.15 -12.80
CA ILE A 174 -25.54 9.33 -13.86
C ILE A 174 -26.08 10.39 -14.82
N SER A 175 -25.27 11.40 -15.14
CA SER A 175 -25.60 12.48 -16.07
C SER A 175 -24.39 12.82 -16.94
N PRO A 176 -24.56 13.64 -18.00
CA PRO A 176 -23.43 14.30 -18.66
C PRO A 176 -22.63 15.20 -17.68
N VAL A 177 -21.37 15.49 -18.03
CA VAL A 177 -20.49 16.41 -17.30
C VAL A 177 -20.72 17.85 -17.75
N ASP A 178 -20.82 18.77 -16.79
CA ASP A 178 -20.82 20.21 -17.07
C ASP A 178 -19.36 20.70 -17.26
N PRO A 179 -19.06 21.56 -18.25
CA PRO A 179 -17.72 22.08 -18.47
C PRO A 179 -17.10 22.70 -17.20
N GLY A 180 -15.86 22.34 -16.90
CA GLY A 180 -15.14 22.85 -15.72
C GLY A 180 -15.55 22.19 -14.39
N SER A 181 -16.39 21.15 -14.42
CA SER A 181 -16.69 20.36 -13.21
C SER A 181 -15.43 19.74 -12.63
N SER A 182 -15.31 19.80 -11.30
CA SER A 182 -14.27 19.10 -10.56
C SER A 182 -14.31 17.59 -10.84
N LYS A 183 -13.14 16.94 -10.94
CA LYS A 183 -13.05 15.48 -11.08
C LYS A 183 -13.72 14.77 -9.92
N PHE A 184 -13.52 15.24 -8.70
CA PHE A 184 -14.16 14.72 -7.50
C PHE A 184 -14.48 15.86 -6.55
N SER A 185 -15.70 15.90 -6.05
CA SER A 185 -16.08 16.80 -4.97
C SER A 185 -16.99 16.09 -3.99
N GLN A 186 -16.88 16.49 -2.73
CA GLN A 186 -17.81 16.09 -1.68
C GLN A 186 -18.16 17.30 -0.83
N LYS A 187 -19.38 17.34 -0.29
CA LYS A 187 -19.86 18.43 0.56
C LYS A 187 -20.74 17.87 1.66
N TYR A 188 -20.36 18.11 2.92
CA TYR A 188 -21.20 17.76 4.05
C TYR A 188 -22.11 18.94 4.44
N LEU A 189 -23.39 18.64 4.64
CA LEU A 189 -24.42 19.58 5.04
C LEU A 189 -24.89 19.20 6.45
N GLU A 190 -24.29 19.82 7.46
CA GLU A 190 -24.55 19.52 8.88
C GLU A 190 -26.05 19.61 9.23
N LYS A 191 -26.74 20.65 8.75
CA LYS A 191 -28.17 20.89 9.02
C LYS A 191 -29.07 19.72 8.61
N THR A 192 -28.71 19.00 7.56
CA THR A 192 -29.49 17.88 7.02
C THR A 192 -28.76 16.54 7.20
N LYS A 193 -27.61 16.54 7.89
CA LYS A 193 -26.70 15.40 8.02
C LYS A 193 -26.42 14.69 6.70
N THR A 194 -26.32 15.46 5.62
CA THR A 194 -26.23 14.92 4.25
C THR A 194 -24.83 15.10 3.70
N LEU A 195 -24.25 14.05 3.12
CA LEU A 195 -23.02 14.12 2.35
C LEU A 195 -23.37 13.98 0.86
N VAL A 196 -23.09 15.01 0.07
CA VAL A 196 -23.25 14.99 -1.38
C VAL A 196 -21.89 14.75 -1.99
N THR A 197 -21.76 13.72 -2.83
CA THR A 197 -20.53 13.40 -3.53
C THR A 197 -20.79 13.38 -5.03
N THR A 198 -19.85 13.92 -5.80
CA THR A 198 -19.88 13.87 -7.26
C THR A 198 -18.51 13.50 -7.81
N VAL A 199 -18.51 12.74 -8.91
CA VAL A 199 -17.29 12.41 -9.65
C VAL A 199 -17.54 12.58 -11.14
N ALA A 200 -16.60 13.21 -11.83
CA ALA A 200 -16.55 13.34 -13.28
C ALA A 200 -15.50 12.36 -13.84
N LEU A 201 -15.96 11.45 -14.70
CA LEU A 201 -15.17 10.32 -15.19
C LEU A 201 -14.98 10.39 -16.71
N ALA A 202 -13.76 10.11 -17.14
CA ALA A 202 -13.44 9.86 -18.53
C ALA A 202 -14.00 8.51 -18.98
N ARG A 203 -14.37 8.42 -20.26
CA ARG A 203 -14.71 7.13 -20.87
C ARG A 203 -13.42 6.48 -21.35
N ARG A 204 -13.03 5.38 -20.70
CA ARG A 204 -11.87 4.57 -21.08
C ARG A 204 -12.36 3.41 -21.95
N ILE A 205 -11.73 3.21 -23.10
CA ILE A 205 -12.14 2.22 -24.10
C ILE A 205 -11.18 1.05 -24.03
N ASP A 206 -11.72 -0.17 -24.03
CA ASP A 206 -10.88 -1.36 -24.12
C ASP A 206 -10.14 -1.47 -25.45
N THR A 207 -8.92 -1.98 -25.36
CA THR A 207 -8.12 -2.46 -26.48
C THR A 207 -7.97 -3.98 -26.39
N PRO A 208 -7.46 -4.66 -27.43
CA PRO A 208 -7.09 -6.06 -27.31
C PRO A 208 -6.11 -6.35 -26.16
N GLN A 209 -5.26 -5.38 -25.80
CA GLN A 209 -4.29 -5.52 -24.71
C GLN A 209 -4.92 -5.39 -23.33
N THR A 210 -5.99 -4.61 -23.17
CA THR A 210 -6.68 -4.45 -21.87
C THR A 210 -7.72 -5.52 -21.61
N GLY A 211 -8.02 -6.38 -22.59
CA GLY A 211 -8.72 -7.65 -22.38
C GLY A 211 -10.17 -7.52 -21.88
N GLY A 212 -10.83 -6.37 -22.07
CA GLY A 212 -12.19 -6.14 -21.57
C GLY A 212 -12.27 -5.72 -20.09
N VAL A 213 -11.13 -5.66 -19.39
CA VAL A 213 -11.06 -5.30 -17.97
C VAL A 213 -11.59 -3.89 -17.72
N LEU A 214 -11.31 -2.94 -18.62
CA LEU A 214 -11.70 -1.55 -18.43
C LEU A 214 -13.22 -1.37 -18.44
N SER A 215 -13.90 -1.96 -19.43
CA SER A 215 -15.35 -1.90 -19.56
C SER A 215 -16.03 -2.60 -18.38
N ALA A 216 -15.57 -3.80 -18.03
CA ALA A 216 -16.15 -4.56 -16.92
C ALA A 216 -16.06 -3.82 -15.58
N ALA A 217 -14.89 -3.26 -15.25
CA ALA A 217 -14.70 -2.53 -13.99
C ALA A 217 -15.43 -1.18 -13.99
N SER A 218 -15.51 -0.50 -15.13
CA SER A 218 -16.33 0.70 -15.31
C SER A 218 -17.81 0.41 -15.04
N ASP A 219 -18.37 -0.64 -15.64
CA ASP A 219 -19.80 -0.94 -15.53
C ASP A 219 -20.20 -1.34 -14.11
N ILE A 220 -19.36 -2.15 -13.44
CA ILE A 220 -19.58 -2.55 -12.04
C ILE A 220 -19.51 -1.33 -11.10
N SER A 221 -18.50 -0.48 -11.25
CA SER A 221 -18.25 0.61 -10.30
C SER A 221 -19.26 1.75 -10.41
N ARG A 222 -19.66 2.11 -11.64
CA ARG A 222 -20.61 3.19 -11.91
C ARG A 222 -21.96 2.96 -11.26
N MET A 223 -22.40 1.71 -11.21
CA MET A 223 -23.68 1.34 -10.59
C MET A 223 -23.62 1.39 -9.06
N ARG A 224 -22.42 1.28 -8.46
CA ARG A 224 -22.29 1.13 -7.01
C ARG A 224 -22.54 2.45 -6.28
N ASN A 225 -21.59 3.39 -6.38
CA ASN A 225 -21.72 4.76 -5.88
C ASN A 225 -20.56 5.62 -6.39
N THR A 226 -20.61 6.94 -6.18
CA THR A 226 -19.56 7.85 -6.68
C THR A 226 -18.16 7.58 -6.11
N ARG A 227 -18.06 7.16 -4.83
CA ARG A 227 -16.75 6.97 -4.18
C ARG A 227 -16.07 5.71 -4.70
N VAL A 228 -16.84 4.62 -4.85
CA VAL A 228 -16.37 3.40 -5.51
C VAL A 228 -15.96 3.71 -6.95
N ALA A 229 -16.78 4.47 -7.68
CA ALA A 229 -16.47 4.84 -9.06
C ALA A 229 -15.20 5.70 -9.20
N ASP A 230 -14.96 6.65 -8.29
CA ASP A 230 -13.73 7.45 -8.27
C ASP A 230 -12.49 6.60 -7.95
N ALA A 231 -12.57 5.74 -6.93
CA ALA A 231 -11.48 4.85 -6.56
C ALA A 231 -11.17 3.81 -7.65
N VAL A 232 -12.20 3.27 -8.31
CA VAL A 232 -12.02 2.35 -9.44
C VAL A 232 -11.48 3.08 -10.67
N ASP A 233 -11.82 4.35 -10.92
CA ASP A 233 -11.23 5.12 -12.03
C ASP A 233 -9.71 5.27 -11.90
N CYS A 234 -9.16 5.28 -10.69
CA CYS A 234 -7.70 5.22 -10.51
C CYS A 234 -7.11 3.92 -11.09
N ALA A 235 -7.74 2.76 -10.82
CA ALA A 235 -7.32 1.47 -11.38
C ALA A 235 -7.51 1.38 -12.90
N LEU A 236 -8.64 1.91 -13.41
CA LEU A 236 -8.86 2.00 -14.86
C LEU A 236 -7.81 2.91 -15.53
N GLY A 237 -7.46 4.01 -14.86
CA GLY A 237 -6.40 4.93 -15.27
C GLY A 237 -5.05 4.28 -15.32
N LEU A 238 -4.66 3.54 -14.27
CA LEU A 238 -3.45 2.73 -14.25
C LEU A 238 -3.32 1.86 -15.51
N LEU A 239 -4.30 1.01 -15.78
CA LEU A 239 -4.21 0.06 -16.89
C LEU A 239 -4.20 0.78 -18.26
N SER A 240 -5.03 1.81 -18.42
CA SER A 240 -5.06 2.60 -19.66
C SER A 240 -3.72 3.28 -19.92
N ASP A 241 -3.16 3.94 -18.90
CA ASP A 241 -1.94 4.74 -19.03
C ASP A 241 -0.71 3.84 -19.15
N ALA A 242 -0.67 2.72 -18.42
CA ALA A 242 0.40 1.73 -18.52
C ALA A 242 0.51 1.18 -19.94
N SER A 243 -0.62 0.88 -20.61
CA SER A 243 -0.60 0.42 -22.01
C SER A 243 0.10 1.40 -22.96
N GLU A 244 -0.12 2.70 -22.77
CA GLU A 244 0.53 3.75 -23.57
C GLU A 244 2.01 3.94 -23.20
N LEU A 245 2.31 3.96 -21.89
CA LEU A 245 3.66 4.14 -21.37
C LEU A 245 4.59 2.98 -21.73
N LEU A 246 4.12 1.74 -21.66
CA LEU A 246 4.90 0.56 -22.04
C LEU A 246 5.21 0.57 -23.54
N ALA A 247 4.26 0.98 -24.38
CA ALA A 247 4.49 1.13 -25.81
C ALA A 247 5.54 2.22 -26.11
N ALA A 248 5.44 3.38 -25.44
CA ALA A 248 6.40 4.47 -25.56
C ALA A 248 7.81 4.02 -25.09
N ARG A 249 7.93 3.42 -23.91
CA ARG A 249 9.17 2.86 -23.39
C ARG A 249 9.80 1.87 -24.34
N ASN A 250 9.03 0.91 -24.85
CA ASN A 250 9.57 -0.10 -25.78
C ASN A 250 10.12 0.55 -27.05
N LYS A 251 9.51 1.63 -27.54
CA LYS A 251 10.00 2.41 -28.68
C LYS A 251 11.27 3.21 -28.35
N VAL A 252 11.36 3.79 -27.14
CA VAL A 252 12.61 4.41 -26.64
C VAL A 252 13.73 3.36 -26.62
N ILE A 253 13.51 2.20 -26.00
CA ILE A 253 14.51 1.12 -25.93
C ILE A 253 14.95 0.65 -27.32
N ALA A 254 14.00 0.56 -28.27
CA ALA A 254 14.29 0.10 -29.63
C ALA A 254 15.03 1.14 -30.48
N THR A 255 14.79 2.44 -30.27
CA THR A 255 15.25 3.50 -31.18
C THR A 255 16.27 4.46 -30.58
N GLY A 256 16.38 4.52 -29.25
CA GLY A 256 17.15 5.52 -28.49
C GLY A 256 16.53 6.92 -28.48
N ASN A 257 15.38 7.14 -29.12
CA ASN A 257 14.74 8.46 -29.19
C ASN A 257 13.70 8.63 -28.08
N PRO A 258 13.63 9.80 -27.41
CA PRO A 258 12.58 10.12 -26.46
C PRO A 258 11.18 10.06 -27.10
N GLU A 259 10.19 9.61 -26.32
CA GLU A 259 8.78 9.59 -26.69
C GLU A 259 7.98 10.56 -25.82
N CYS A 260 7.13 11.37 -26.45
CA CYS A 260 6.35 12.41 -25.78
C CYS A 260 4.87 12.09 -25.88
N LEU A 261 4.28 11.69 -24.76
CA LEU A 261 2.84 11.52 -24.60
C LEU A 261 2.20 12.85 -24.17
N ALA A 262 0.87 12.94 -24.26
CA ALA A 262 0.13 14.13 -23.82
C ALA A 262 0.35 14.44 -22.33
N PHE A 263 0.58 13.41 -21.51
CA PHE A 263 0.66 13.52 -20.05
C PHE A 263 2.04 13.17 -19.46
N ALA A 264 2.96 12.63 -20.27
CA ALA A 264 4.27 12.19 -19.81
C ALA A 264 5.32 12.26 -20.93
N GLU A 265 6.58 12.19 -20.54
CA GLU A 265 7.72 11.98 -21.42
C GLU A 265 8.45 10.71 -21.00
N VAL A 266 8.91 9.92 -21.96
CA VAL A 266 9.68 8.69 -21.73
C VAL A 266 11.01 8.80 -22.44
N HIS A 267 12.12 8.62 -21.73
CA HIS A 267 13.44 8.74 -22.32
C HIS A 267 14.48 7.88 -21.58
N GLU A 268 15.60 7.60 -22.25
CA GLU A 268 16.75 6.97 -21.61
C GLU A 268 17.39 7.94 -20.60
N VAL A 269 18.09 7.39 -19.61
CA VAL A 269 18.81 8.21 -18.63
C VAL A 269 20.19 7.63 -18.33
N VAL A 270 21.11 8.54 -18.04
CA VAL A 270 22.43 8.20 -17.50
C VAL A 270 22.36 8.32 -15.98
N LEU A 271 22.68 7.23 -15.29
CA LEU A 271 22.76 7.26 -13.82
C LEU A 271 23.82 8.27 -13.37
N PRO A 272 23.58 9.00 -12.28
CA PRO A 272 24.48 10.05 -11.85
C PRO A 272 25.82 9.50 -11.35
N SER A 273 26.89 10.24 -11.59
CA SER A 273 28.25 9.87 -11.17
C SER A 273 28.63 10.32 -9.75
N TRP A 274 27.79 11.14 -9.10
CA TRP A 274 28.07 11.65 -7.75
C TRP A 274 27.80 10.61 -6.66
N CYS A 275 26.94 9.63 -6.93
CA CYS A 275 26.72 8.49 -6.04
C CYS A 275 27.54 7.29 -6.48
N SER A 276 28.08 6.56 -5.51
CA SER A 276 28.70 5.26 -5.75
C SER A 276 28.46 4.36 -4.54
N ALA A 277 28.28 3.07 -4.80
CA ALA A 277 28.28 2.08 -3.74
C ALA A 277 29.74 1.81 -3.35
N ARG A 278 30.03 1.87 -2.05
CA ARG A 278 31.38 1.60 -1.52
C ARG A 278 31.79 0.12 -1.72
N LYS A 279 30.81 -0.75 -1.92
CA LYS A 279 30.89 -2.22 -1.86
C LYS A 279 29.83 -2.86 -2.75
N PRO A 280 29.95 -4.17 -3.04
CA PRO A 280 28.88 -4.90 -3.71
C PRO A 280 27.53 -4.69 -3.03
N LEU A 281 26.54 -4.28 -3.82
CA LEU A 281 25.18 -4.12 -3.36
C LEU A 281 24.62 -5.49 -2.92
N PRO A 282 23.79 -5.54 -1.86
CA PRO A 282 23.07 -6.76 -1.54
C PRO A 282 22.19 -7.18 -2.74
N PRO A 283 22.06 -8.47 -3.06
CA PRO A 283 21.08 -8.92 -4.03
C PRO A 283 19.66 -8.61 -3.54
N LYS A 284 18.75 -8.31 -4.47
CA LYS A 284 17.30 -8.28 -4.21
C LYS A 284 16.84 -9.72 -3.91
N LEU A 285 16.08 -9.90 -2.83
CA LEU A 285 15.49 -11.20 -2.47
C LEU A 285 14.05 -11.33 -3.00
N SER A 286 13.48 -12.53 -2.91
CA SER A 286 12.06 -12.73 -3.19
C SER A 286 11.20 -11.84 -2.30
N GLY A 287 10.18 -11.23 -2.91
CA GLY A 287 9.14 -10.48 -2.21
C GLY A 287 8.18 -11.38 -1.41
N VAL A 288 8.42 -12.69 -1.33
CA VAL A 288 7.64 -13.69 -0.58
C VAL A 288 8.56 -14.66 0.16
N ALA A 289 9.45 -14.12 1.00
CA ALA A 289 10.38 -14.92 1.79
C ALA A 289 9.77 -15.43 3.11
N LEU A 290 10.29 -16.56 3.59
CA LEU A 290 9.95 -17.13 4.90
C LEU A 290 11.06 -16.83 5.92
N SER A 291 10.66 -16.47 7.13
CA SER A 291 11.56 -16.33 8.28
C SER A 291 11.45 -17.52 9.21
N ASN A 292 12.59 -18.14 9.50
CA ASN A 292 12.71 -19.21 10.50
C ASN A 292 12.97 -18.68 11.91
N ASP A 293 13.07 -17.35 12.07
CA ASP A 293 13.27 -16.75 13.38
C ASP A 293 12.10 -17.04 14.31
N ARG A 294 12.41 -17.35 15.57
CA ARG A 294 11.40 -17.79 16.54
C ARG A 294 10.40 -16.68 16.86
N ALA A 295 10.84 -15.43 16.97
CA ALA A 295 9.93 -14.31 17.24
C ALA A 295 8.95 -14.12 16.08
N THR A 296 9.42 -14.28 14.84
CA THR A 296 8.54 -14.26 13.66
C THR A 296 7.51 -15.39 13.69
N ILE A 297 7.96 -16.63 13.93
CA ILE A 297 7.06 -17.80 14.01
C ILE A 297 6.01 -17.62 15.12
N ASP A 298 6.41 -17.10 16.28
CA ASP A 298 5.51 -16.89 17.41
C ASP A 298 4.44 -15.84 17.09
N VAL A 299 4.77 -14.75 16.39
CA VAL A 299 3.80 -13.74 15.93
C VAL A 299 2.81 -14.33 14.94
N LEU A 300 3.27 -15.07 13.94
CA LEU A 300 2.40 -15.72 12.94
C LEU A 300 1.46 -16.73 13.58
N ALA A 301 1.97 -17.55 14.50
CA ALA A 301 1.20 -18.55 15.22
C ALA A 301 0.20 -17.91 16.18
N GLN A 302 0.58 -16.83 16.86
CA GLN A 302 -0.33 -16.04 17.69
C GLN A 302 -1.49 -15.56 16.81
N GLU A 303 -1.24 -14.98 15.65
CA GLU A 303 -2.28 -14.46 14.74
C GLU A 303 -3.03 -15.52 13.92
N ASP A 304 -2.88 -16.81 14.27
CA ASP A 304 -3.53 -17.94 13.58
C ASP A 304 -3.38 -17.87 12.05
N CYS A 305 -2.20 -17.46 11.57
CA CYS A 305 -1.94 -17.29 10.15
C CYS A 305 -1.70 -18.62 9.44
N GLU A 306 -2.37 -18.82 8.29
CA GLU A 306 -2.17 -19.98 7.41
C GLU A 306 -1.95 -19.55 5.95
N GLY A 307 -1.37 -20.47 5.17
CA GLY A 307 -1.15 -20.29 3.74
C GLY A 307 -0.17 -19.16 3.43
N PRO A 308 -0.39 -18.37 2.36
CA PRO A 308 0.49 -17.27 1.95
C PRO A 308 0.83 -16.27 3.06
N LEU A 309 -0.03 -16.10 4.06
CA LEU A 309 0.16 -15.19 5.20
C LEU A 309 1.33 -15.58 6.11
N LEU A 310 1.96 -16.74 5.91
CA LEU A 310 3.20 -17.13 6.60
C LEU A 310 4.43 -16.38 6.07
N ASN A 311 4.34 -15.72 4.91
CA ASN A 311 5.42 -14.89 4.37
C ASN A 311 5.46 -13.53 5.08
N THR A 312 6.65 -13.04 5.41
CA THR A 312 6.80 -11.82 6.23
C THR A 312 6.24 -10.58 5.54
N SER A 313 6.48 -10.44 4.23
CA SER A 313 5.97 -9.36 3.39
C SER A 313 4.45 -9.42 3.22
N ILE A 314 3.90 -10.63 3.01
CA ILE A 314 2.47 -10.82 2.85
C ILE A 314 1.79 -10.56 4.18
N PHE A 315 2.31 -11.08 5.30
CA PHE A 315 1.79 -10.79 6.63
C PHE A 315 1.81 -9.30 6.94
N SER A 316 2.93 -8.61 6.73
CA SER A 316 3.04 -7.19 7.01
C SER A 316 2.04 -6.38 6.17
N MET A 317 1.88 -6.67 4.88
CA MET A 317 0.89 -5.97 4.03
C MET A 317 -0.56 -6.39 4.32
N ALA A 318 -0.81 -7.66 4.55
CA ALA A 318 -2.17 -8.18 4.72
C ALA A 318 -2.68 -7.94 6.13
N VAL A 319 -1.89 -8.21 7.17
CA VAL A 319 -2.33 -8.13 8.57
C VAL A 319 -1.85 -6.83 9.20
N GLY A 320 -0.54 -6.57 9.17
CA GLY A 320 0.08 -5.40 9.83
C GLY A 320 -0.48 -4.07 9.32
N PHE A 321 -0.40 -3.84 8.02
CA PHE A 321 -0.90 -2.66 7.33
C PHE A 321 -2.41 -2.51 7.52
N ASN A 322 -3.21 -3.55 7.28
CA ASN A 322 -4.66 -3.40 7.38
C ASN A 322 -5.09 -3.10 8.82
N ARG A 323 -4.48 -3.75 9.82
CA ARG A 323 -4.74 -3.46 11.22
C ARG A 323 -4.24 -2.07 11.63
N GLY A 324 -3.18 -1.61 11.00
CA GLY A 324 -2.63 -0.27 11.14
C GLY A 324 -3.54 0.83 10.61
N VAL A 325 -4.02 0.69 9.37
CA VAL A 325 -4.79 1.69 8.63
C VAL A 325 -6.26 1.71 9.05
N TYR A 326 -6.83 0.54 9.37
CA TYR A 326 -8.28 0.36 9.52
C TYR A 326 -8.72 -0.13 10.90
N GLY A 327 -7.79 -0.37 11.83
CA GLY A 327 -8.12 -0.96 13.12
C GLY A 327 -8.32 -2.48 13.07
N GLY A 328 -8.79 -3.06 14.17
CA GLY A 328 -9.08 -4.49 14.31
C GLY A 328 -10.42 -4.93 13.70
N SER A 329 -10.79 -6.18 13.98
CA SER A 329 -12.03 -6.86 13.59
C SER A 329 -12.25 -7.07 12.08
N ILE A 330 -12.54 -6.04 11.29
CA ILE A 330 -12.84 -6.19 9.85
C ILE A 330 -11.59 -6.31 8.98
N SER A 331 -10.42 -5.95 9.53
CA SER A 331 -9.13 -6.01 8.84
C SER A 331 -8.70 -7.38 8.38
N GLY A 332 -9.20 -8.45 9.00
CA GLY A 332 -9.00 -9.81 8.50
C GLY A 332 -9.63 -10.08 7.13
N LEU A 333 -10.74 -9.41 6.79
CA LEU A 333 -11.34 -9.53 5.46
C LEU A 333 -10.48 -8.84 4.39
N TRP A 334 -9.93 -7.67 4.71
CA TRP A 334 -9.00 -6.98 3.81
C TRP A 334 -7.69 -7.75 3.67
N ALA A 335 -7.18 -8.36 4.75
CA ALA A 335 -5.93 -9.12 4.76
C ALA A 335 -5.90 -10.24 3.69
N VAL A 336 -6.93 -11.08 3.66
CA VAL A 336 -6.97 -12.20 2.72
C VAL A 336 -7.19 -11.77 1.27
N MET A 337 -7.83 -10.63 1.04
CA MET A 337 -7.90 -10.01 -0.29
C MET A 337 -6.59 -9.34 -0.66
N ASP A 338 -5.91 -8.71 0.30
CA ASP A 338 -4.69 -7.95 0.04
C ASP A 338 -3.52 -8.82 -0.35
N SER A 339 -3.53 -10.08 0.08
CA SER A 339 -2.62 -11.10 -0.40
C SER A 339 -2.60 -11.23 -1.93
N ALA A 340 -3.62 -10.74 -2.64
CA ALA A 340 -3.64 -10.65 -4.11
C ALA A 340 -2.62 -9.65 -4.69
N PHE A 341 -1.93 -8.83 -3.88
CA PHE A 341 -0.83 -8.00 -4.36
C PHE A 341 0.28 -8.81 -5.03
N VAL A 342 0.43 -10.09 -4.65
CA VAL A 342 1.36 -11.03 -5.30
C VAL A 342 1.05 -11.29 -6.79
N LEU A 343 -0.11 -10.85 -7.29
CA LEU A 343 -0.41 -10.80 -8.73
C LEU A 343 0.55 -9.87 -9.48
N ASP A 344 1.07 -8.83 -8.83
CA ASP A 344 2.09 -7.93 -9.39
C ASP A 344 3.41 -8.68 -9.63
N TYR A 345 3.79 -9.58 -8.72
CA TYR A 345 4.90 -10.54 -8.93
C TYR A 345 4.58 -11.64 -9.95
N SER A 346 3.39 -11.60 -10.57
CA SER A 346 2.94 -12.58 -11.57
C SER A 346 2.86 -14.02 -11.07
N ILE A 347 2.92 -14.21 -9.75
CA ILE A 347 2.79 -15.51 -9.10
C ILE A 347 1.42 -16.13 -9.43
N GLY A 348 0.35 -15.34 -9.45
CA GLY A 348 -0.98 -15.86 -9.81
C GLY A 348 -1.15 -16.20 -11.29
N LYS A 349 -0.25 -15.76 -12.18
CA LYS A 349 -0.22 -16.23 -13.57
C LYS A 349 0.52 -17.56 -13.67
N ASP A 350 1.61 -17.71 -12.93
CA ASP A 350 2.50 -18.87 -13.00
C ASP A 350 2.12 -20.00 -12.03
N SER A 351 1.22 -19.75 -11.06
CA SER A 351 0.65 -20.73 -10.13
C SER A 351 -0.89 -20.69 -10.15
N PRO A 352 -1.53 -21.63 -10.88
CA PRO A 352 -2.98 -21.81 -10.87
C PRO A 352 -3.56 -22.05 -9.47
N GLU A 353 -2.83 -22.76 -8.60
CA GLU A 353 -3.24 -23.05 -7.23
C GLU A 353 -3.41 -21.75 -6.43
N MET A 354 -2.42 -20.85 -6.50
CA MET A 354 -2.48 -19.56 -5.82
C MET A 354 -3.62 -18.70 -6.37
N ALA A 355 -3.80 -18.64 -7.68
CA ALA A 355 -4.92 -17.93 -8.30
C ALA A 355 -6.28 -18.45 -7.81
N GLU A 356 -6.42 -19.77 -7.68
CA GLU A 356 -7.60 -20.42 -7.10
C GLU A 356 -7.82 -20.01 -5.64
N LYS A 357 -6.77 -19.94 -4.82
CA LYS A 357 -6.90 -19.49 -3.43
C LYS A 357 -7.26 -18.02 -3.31
N LEU A 358 -6.69 -17.16 -4.15
CA LEU A 358 -7.06 -15.75 -4.21
C LEU A 358 -8.54 -15.58 -4.58
N ALA A 359 -9.00 -16.24 -5.65
CA ALA A 359 -10.41 -16.22 -6.04
C ALA A 359 -11.33 -16.74 -4.92
N PHE A 360 -10.90 -17.77 -4.20
CA PHE A 360 -11.63 -18.28 -3.04
C PHE A 360 -11.72 -17.25 -1.90
N SER A 361 -10.65 -16.52 -1.58
CA SER A 361 -10.69 -15.45 -0.57
C SER A 361 -11.70 -14.36 -0.91
N PHE A 362 -11.78 -13.94 -2.18
CA PHE A 362 -12.79 -12.97 -2.64
C PHE A 362 -14.22 -13.51 -2.54
N ALA A 363 -14.43 -14.80 -2.85
CA ALA A 363 -15.72 -15.46 -2.68
C ALA A 363 -16.08 -15.68 -1.19
N GLU A 364 -15.10 -15.89 -0.31
CA GLU A 364 -15.32 -15.97 1.13
C GLU A 364 -15.78 -14.61 1.68
N VAL A 365 -15.09 -13.53 1.33
CA VAL A 365 -15.50 -12.17 1.70
C VAL A 365 -16.87 -11.82 1.12
N ALA A 366 -17.20 -12.32 -0.07
CA ALA A 366 -18.54 -12.21 -0.65
C ALA A 366 -19.62 -12.88 0.21
N ALA A 367 -19.40 -14.12 0.63
CA ALA A 367 -20.31 -14.85 1.50
C ALA A 367 -20.46 -14.17 2.87
N VAL A 368 -19.37 -13.60 3.40
CA VAL A 368 -19.43 -12.80 4.63
C VAL A 368 -20.32 -11.57 4.43
N ALA A 369 -20.14 -10.84 3.33
CA ALA A 369 -20.94 -9.65 3.02
C ALA A 369 -22.45 -9.94 2.93
N GLU A 370 -22.85 -11.08 2.34
CA GLU A 370 -24.27 -11.50 2.24
C GLU A 370 -24.93 -11.75 3.61
N THR A 371 -24.14 -12.09 4.63
CA THR A 371 -24.64 -12.42 5.97
C THR A 371 -24.43 -11.32 7.00
N ALA A 372 -23.60 -10.33 6.72
CA ALA A 372 -23.32 -9.20 7.59
C ALA A 372 -24.47 -8.19 7.54
N VAL A 373 -25.06 -7.88 8.70
CA VAL A 373 -26.27 -7.05 8.79
C VAL A 373 -25.97 -5.58 8.51
N TYR A 374 -24.84 -5.08 9.01
CA TYR A 374 -24.54 -3.65 8.96
C TYR A 374 -23.23 -3.29 8.25
N ALA A 375 -22.36 -4.28 8.03
CA ALA A 375 -21.10 -4.08 7.31
C ALA A 375 -21.15 -4.60 5.86
N GLY A 376 -22.17 -5.37 5.46
CA GLY A 376 -22.20 -6.09 4.17
C GLY A 376 -22.00 -5.20 2.94
N ASP A 377 -22.65 -4.03 2.93
CA ASP A 377 -22.53 -3.09 1.82
C ASP A 377 -21.14 -2.43 1.75
N HIS A 378 -20.56 -2.05 2.89
CA HIS A 378 -19.19 -1.53 2.93
C HIS A 378 -18.15 -2.59 2.55
N ILE A 379 -18.31 -3.83 3.04
CA ILE A 379 -17.46 -4.97 2.63
C ILE A 379 -17.56 -5.16 1.12
N THR A 380 -18.76 -5.05 0.54
CA THR A 380 -18.97 -5.13 -0.91
C THR A 380 -18.30 -3.96 -1.64
N ASP A 381 -18.36 -2.73 -1.13
CA ASP A 381 -17.66 -1.57 -1.72
C ASP A 381 -16.15 -1.82 -1.79
N ILE A 382 -15.53 -2.21 -0.67
CA ILE A 382 -14.08 -2.46 -0.64
C ILE A 382 -13.70 -3.65 -1.51
N ARG A 383 -14.51 -4.72 -1.51
CA ARG A 383 -14.30 -5.87 -2.40
C ARG A 383 -14.32 -5.44 -3.86
N VAL A 384 -15.27 -4.58 -4.27
CA VAL A 384 -15.34 -4.03 -5.64
C VAL A 384 -14.09 -3.21 -5.95
N VAL A 385 -13.68 -2.30 -5.08
CA VAL A 385 -12.49 -1.46 -5.29
C VAL A 385 -11.23 -2.32 -5.42
N LYS A 386 -10.99 -3.25 -4.48
CA LYS A 386 -9.82 -4.15 -4.51
C LYS A 386 -9.85 -5.08 -5.72
N GLY A 387 -10.98 -5.75 -6.00
CA GLY A 387 -11.09 -6.69 -7.11
C GLY A 387 -10.89 -6.03 -8.48
N CYS A 388 -11.44 -4.83 -8.69
CA CYS A 388 -11.14 -4.04 -9.89
C CYS A 388 -9.65 -3.67 -9.96
N ASN A 389 -9.06 -3.19 -8.86
CA ASN A 389 -7.67 -2.75 -8.84
C ASN A 389 -6.70 -3.91 -9.13
N TYR A 390 -6.86 -5.04 -8.46
CA TYR A 390 -6.06 -6.24 -8.71
C TYR A 390 -6.25 -6.80 -10.11
N SER A 391 -7.45 -6.70 -10.69
CA SER A 391 -7.66 -7.13 -12.07
C SER A 391 -6.93 -6.23 -13.07
N CYS A 392 -6.94 -4.92 -12.84
CA CYS A 392 -6.16 -3.96 -13.64
C CYS A 392 -4.65 -4.22 -13.51
N LEU A 393 -4.15 -4.44 -12.30
CA LEU A 393 -2.76 -4.82 -12.03
C LEU A 393 -2.38 -6.15 -12.69
N ARG A 394 -3.22 -7.17 -12.56
CA ARG A 394 -3.03 -8.47 -13.24
C ARG A 394 -2.94 -8.29 -14.76
N GLN A 395 -3.78 -7.44 -15.34
CA GLN A 395 -3.73 -7.18 -16.78
C GLN A 395 -2.51 -6.37 -17.19
N LYS A 396 -2.09 -5.35 -16.40
CA LYS A 396 -0.79 -4.66 -16.56
C LYS A 396 0.34 -5.69 -16.53
N ALA A 397 0.28 -6.64 -15.59
CA ALA A 397 1.20 -7.75 -15.51
C ALA A 397 1.28 -8.57 -16.80
N ILE A 398 0.14 -8.98 -17.33
CA ILE A 398 0.07 -9.74 -18.59
C ILE A 398 0.65 -8.95 -19.78
N ILE A 399 0.36 -7.65 -19.88
CA ILE A 399 0.85 -6.80 -20.99
C ILE A 399 2.38 -6.75 -21.01
N GLU A 400 3.00 -6.53 -19.85
CA GLU A 400 4.46 -6.47 -19.72
C GLU A 400 5.12 -7.81 -20.04
N ASP A 401 4.51 -8.91 -19.60
CA ASP A 401 5.07 -10.25 -19.77
C ASP A 401 5.00 -10.78 -21.18
N THR A 402 3.95 -10.39 -21.91
CA THR A 402 3.72 -10.88 -23.26
C THR A 402 4.60 -10.17 -24.29
N ASN A 403 5.24 -9.06 -23.90
CA ASN A 403 6.09 -8.25 -24.77
C ASN A 403 7.45 -7.91 -24.12
N PRO A 404 8.29 -8.91 -23.80
CA PRO A 404 9.57 -8.68 -23.16
C PRO A 404 10.53 -7.92 -24.10
N VAL A 405 11.21 -6.92 -23.55
CA VAL A 405 12.31 -6.18 -24.18
C VAL A 405 13.53 -6.22 -23.26
N GLY A 406 14.73 -6.13 -23.83
CA GLY A 406 15.97 -6.07 -23.03
C GLY A 406 15.97 -4.83 -22.15
N SER A 407 16.25 -4.99 -20.85
CA SER A 407 16.22 -3.87 -19.91
C SER A 407 17.29 -2.84 -20.24
N ARG A 408 16.90 -1.56 -20.15
CA ARG A 408 17.79 -0.41 -20.29
C ARG A 408 17.34 0.69 -19.32
N PRO A 409 18.29 1.47 -18.77
CA PRO A 409 17.98 2.66 -17.99
C PRO A 409 17.01 3.59 -18.71
N CYS A 410 15.78 3.65 -18.22
CA CYS A 410 14.71 4.43 -18.82
C CYS A 410 13.80 4.97 -17.72
N ILE A 411 13.31 6.20 -17.90
CA ILE A 411 12.44 6.87 -16.94
C ILE A 411 11.21 7.45 -17.61
N VAL A 412 10.18 7.65 -16.80
CA VAL A 412 8.95 8.35 -17.16
C VAL A 412 8.85 9.63 -16.31
N VAL A 413 8.70 10.77 -16.99
CA VAL A 413 8.50 12.08 -16.36
C VAL A 413 7.08 12.54 -16.65
N TRP A 414 6.22 12.50 -15.64
CA TRP A 414 4.82 12.91 -15.74
C TRP A 414 4.69 14.44 -15.68
N LYS A 415 3.91 14.99 -16.61
CA LYS A 415 3.59 16.43 -16.68
C LYS A 415 2.47 16.81 -15.71
N ASP A 416 1.57 15.87 -15.44
CA ASP A 416 0.40 16.01 -14.57
C ASP A 416 0.57 15.18 -13.29
N LEU A 417 0.81 15.85 -12.16
CA LEU A 417 0.98 15.18 -10.86
C LEU A 417 -0.32 14.57 -10.32
N ALA A 418 -1.48 15.13 -10.66
CA ALA A 418 -2.75 14.58 -10.19
C ALA A 418 -3.02 13.22 -10.86
N ARG A 419 -2.71 13.12 -12.16
CA ARG A 419 -2.77 11.86 -12.90
C ARG A 419 -1.72 10.86 -12.40
N LEU A 420 -0.47 11.29 -12.17
CA LEU A 420 0.57 10.45 -11.57
C LEU A 420 0.16 9.92 -10.19
N ALA A 421 -0.35 10.79 -9.31
CA ALA A 421 -0.79 10.40 -7.98
C ALA A 421 -1.87 9.31 -8.02
N ARG A 422 -2.84 9.44 -8.93
CA ARG A 422 -3.90 8.45 -9.15
C ARG A 422 -3.40 7.16 -9.82
N TYR A 423 -2.43 7.26 -10.73
CA TYR A 423 -1.75 6.10 -11.29
C TYR A 423 -1.06 5.31 -10.17
N LYS A 424 -0.30 6.01 -9.30
CA LYS A 424 0.51 5.36 -8.27
C LYS A 424 -0.25 4.80 -7.11
N LEU A 425 -1.31 5.46 -6.67
CA LEU A 425 -2.17 4.87 -5.66
C LEU A 425 -2.78 3.56 -6.18
N ALA A 426 -3.07 3.44 -7.49
CA ALA A 426 -3.56 2.18 -8.05
C ALA A 426 -2.45 1.14 -8.19
N ASP A 427 -1.27 1.55 -8.67
CA ASP A 427 -0.08 0.72 -8.84
C ASP A 427 0.36 0.07 -7.52
N ALA A 428 0.35 0.86 -6.43
CA ALA A 428 0.65 0.40 -5.07
C ALA A 428 -0.54 -0.26 -4.36
N VAL A 429 -1.65 -0.50 -5.07
CA VAL A 429 -2.86 -1.15 -4.57
C VAL A 429 -3.68 -0.38 -3.52
N PHE A 430 -3.48 0.93 -3.41
CA PHE A 430 -4.09 1.82 -2.42
C PHE A 430 -5.42 2.47 -2.84
N CYS A 431 -6.09 2.01 -3.92
CA CYS A 431 -7.41 2.53 -4.30
C CYS A 431 -8.44 2.45 -3.15
N HIS A 432 -8.40 1.39 -2.35
CA HIS A 432 -9.30 1.21 -1.22
C HIS A 432 -8.97 2.15 -0.04
N VAL A 433 -7.69 2.45 0.19
CA VAL A 433 -7.25 3.51 1.12
C VAL A 433 -7.81 4.86 0.68
N TYR A 434 -7.73 5.17 -0.61
CA TYR A 434 -8.25 6.41 -1.18
C TYR A 434 -9.77 6.54 -1.03
N TYR A 435 -10.49 5.43 -1.25
CA TYR A 435 -11.93 5.34 -0.99
C TYR A 435 -12.27 5.68 0.47
N ASP A 436 -11.47 5.19 1.43
CA ASP A 436 -11.72 5.37 2.85
C ASP A 436 -11.21 6.70 3.42
N SER A 437 -10.22 7.32 2.78
CA SER A 437 -9.57 8.54 3.26
C SER A 437 -10.37 9.82 2.99
N GLY A 438 -11.50 9.76 2.28
CA GLY A 438 -12.29 10.95 1.92
C GLY A 438 -12.30 11.26 0.42
N GLY A 439 -11.35 10.74 -0.35
CA GLY A 439 -11.12 11.17 -1.73
C GLY A 439 -10.47 12.56 -1.82
N GLY A 440 -10.49 13.17 -3.01
CA GLY A 440 -9.92 14.52 -3.23
C GLY A 440 -8.44 14.52 -3.60
N GLU A 441 -7.90 15.72 -3.82
CA GLU A 441 -6.55 15.89 -4.38
C GLU A 441 -5.43 15.71 -3.36
N GLN A 442 -5.62 16.20 -2.12
CA GLN A 442 -4.63 16.02 -1.05
C GLN A 442 -4.52 14.54 -0.63
N MET A 443 -5.63 13.79 -0.67
CA MET A 443 -5.61 12.35 -0.42
C MET A 443 -4.90 11.59 -1.54
N ALA A 444 -5.11 11.99 -2.80
CA ALA A 444 -4.33 11.45 -3.91
C ALA A 444 -2.85 11.81 -3.76
N ALA A 445 -2.51 13.04 -3.34
CA ALA A 445 -1.13 13.45 -3.09
C ALA A 445 -0.46 12.56 -2.03
N MET A 446 -1.10 12.35 -0.87
CA MET A 446 -0.48 11.54 0.18
C MET A 446 -0.46 10.04 -0.15
N ALA A 447 -1.58 9.45 -0.57
CA ALA A 447 -1.62 8.00 -0.86
C ALA A 447 -0.88 7.64 -2.16
N GLY A 448 -0.83 8.55 -3.12
CA GLY A 448 -0.18 8.38 -4.42
C GLY A 448 1.28 8.83 -4.41
N LEU A 449 1.54 10.14 -4.22
CA LEU A 449 2.91 10.67 -4.24
C LEU A 449 3.67 10.35 -2.95
N GLY A 450 3.00 10.04 -1.84
CA GLY A 450 3.67 9.51 -0.65
C GLY A 450 4.34 8.15 -0.88
N CYS A 451 4.06 7.47 -2.00
CA CYS A 451 4.81 6.29 -2.44
C CYS A 451 6.31 6.58 -2.68
N VAL A 452 6.80 7.82 -2.51
CA VAL A 452 8.23 8.13 -2.36
C VAL A 452 8.86 7.19 -1.35
N VAL A 453 8.16 6.86 -0.27
CA VAL A 453 8.64 5.92 0.76
C VAL A 453 9.15 4.61 0.15
N HIS A 454 8.53 4.12 -0.92
CA HIS A 454 8.85 2.89 -1.65
C HIS A 454 9.82 3.13 -2.79
N ASP A 455 9.43 4.02 -3.69
CA ASP A 455 10.15 4.29 -4.92
C ASP A 455 11.56 4.86 -4.65
N TRP A 456 11.82 5.40 -3.45
CA TRP A 456 13.13 5.89 -3.03
C TRP A 456 14.19 4.79 -2.92
N ILE A 457 13.84 3.62 -2.38
CA ILE A 457 14.78 2.52 -2.16
C ILE A 457 14.98 1.70 -3.45
N ASP A 458 13.92 1.59 -4.26
CA ASP A 458 13.94 0.84 -5.51
C ASP A 458 14.35 1.67 -6.73
N MET A 459 14.57 2.99 -6.57
CA MET A 459 14.86 3.92 -7.65
C MET A 459 15.85 3.39 -8.70
N GLY A 460 17.04 2.92 -8.31
CA GLY A 460 18.02 2.41 -9.28
C GLY A 460 17.58 1.09 -9.94
N ALA A 461 16.92 0.21 -9.19
CA ALA A 461 16.39 -1.05 -9.72
C ALA A 461 15.30 -0.81 -10.77
N ASP A 462 14.37 0.09 -10.46
CA ASP A 462 13.28 0.50 -11.34
C ASP A 462 13.81 1.16 -12.62
N ILE A 463 14.77 2.09 -12.49
CA ILE A 463 15.41 2.74 -13.64
C ILE A 463 16.11 1.71 -14.51
N ALA A 464 16.95 0.86 -13.92
CA ALA A 464 17.74 -0.13 -14.64
C ALA A 464 16.87 -1.13 -15.41
N CYS A 465 15.69 -1.47 -14.86
CA CYS A 465 14.72 -2.36 -15.48
C CYS A 465 13.77 -1.66 -16.47
N GLY A 466 13.82 -0.33 -16.57
CA GLY A 466 12.87 0.46 -17.35
C GLY A 466 11.44 0.34 -16.83
N GLU A 467 11.26 0.31 -15.51
CA GLU A 467 9.94 0.37 -14.89
C GLU A 467 9.31 1.74 -15.13
N ILE A 468 8.01 1.75 -15.41
CA ILE A 468 7.29 2.97 -15.84
C ILE A 468 6.63 3.70 -14.67
N SER A 469 6.68 3.14 -13.47
CA SER A 469 5.94 3.64 -12.32
C SER A 469 6.78 4.41 -11.30
N ASN A 470 8.11 4.42 -11.32
CA ASN A 470 8.85 5.13 -10.27
C ASN A 470 8.55 6.65 -10.30
N ILE A 471 8.13 7.24 -9.17
CA ILE A 471 7.70 8.65 -9.12
C ILE A 471 8.84 9.65 -9.01
N ILE A 472 9.99 9.25 -8.49
CA ILE A 472 11.09 10.17 -8.19
C ILE A 472 11.52 10.98 -9.43
N PRO A 473 11.68 10.38 -10.64
CA PRO A 473 11.95 11.14 -11.85
C PRO A 473 10.94 12.25 -12.11
N SER A 474 9.65 12.02 -11.85
CA SER A 474 8.62 13.04 -12.07
C SER A 474 8.70 14.17 -11.05
N LEU A 475 9.06 13.85 -9.80
CA LEU A 475 9.19 14.84 -8.72
C LEU A 475 10.47 15.70 -8.86
N THR A 476 11.51 15.18 -9.51
CA THR A 476 12.75 15.91 -9.78
C THR A 476 12.82 16.53 -11.18
N GLY A 477 11.78 16.35 -12.01
CA GLY A 477 11.76 16.83 -13.40
C GLY A 477 12.77 16.11 -14.31
N GLY A 478 13.01 14.82 -14.07
CA GLY A 478 13.90 13.95 -14.84
C GLY A 478 15.36 14.00 -14.42
N SER A 479 15.70 14.79 -13.39
CA SER A 479 17.08 14.96 -12.94
C SER A 479 17.40 14.12 -11.70
N PHE A 480 18.57 13.48 -11.71
CA PHE A 480 19.13 12.76 -10.56
C PHE A 480 20.29 13.51 -9.91
N ALA A 481 20.32 14.84 -10.05
CA ALA A 481 21.25 15.68 -9.29
C ALA A 481 20.99 15.54 -7.79
N GLU A 482 22.07 15.51 -6.99
CA GLU A 482 22.00 15.31 -5.54
C GLU A 482 21.06 16.34 -4.88
N GLU A 483 21.11 17.59 -5.32
CA GLU A 483 20.35 18.69 -4.72
C GLU A 483 18.83 18.52 -4.91
N LEU A 484 18.39 18.08 -6.09
CA LEU A 484 16.96 17.87 -6.37
C LEU A 484 16.43 16.63 -5.66
N LEU A 485 17.24 15.57 -5.59
CA LEU A 485 16.91 14.39 -4.80
C LEU A 485 16.83 14.71 -3.31
N ALA A 486 17.76 15.53 -2.79
CA ALA A 486 17.72 16.01 -1.41
C ALA A 486 16.47 16.87 -1.14
N GLU A 487 16.02 17.66 -2.11
CA GLU A 487 14.78 18.45 -1.99
C GLU A 487 13.54 17.55 -1.91
N VAL A 488 13.41 16.56 -2.79
CA VAL A 488 12.29 15.58 -2.73
C VAL A 488 12.30 14.83 -1.40
N TYR A 489 13.46 14.36 -0.95
CA TYR A 489 13.62 13.69 0.34
C TYR A 489 13.20 14.60 1.51
N SER A 490 13.67 15.84 1.51
CA SER A 490 13.35 16.84 2.54
C SER A 490 11.84 17.13 2.61
N ARG A 491 11.19 17.29 1.46
CA ARG A 491 9.74 17.54 1.33
C ARG A 491 8.92 16.36 1.79
N PHE A 492 9.29 15.14 1.40
CA PHE A 492 8.62 13.92 1.85
C PHE A 492 8.73 13.74 3.38
N MET A 493 9.93 13.90 3.93
CA MET A 493 10.14 13.86 5.39
C MET A 493 9.33 14.94 6.12
N GLY A 494 9.23 16.14 5.55
CA GLY A 494 8.37 17.21 6.07
C GLY A 494 6.89 16.84 6.08
N SER A 495 6.41 16.14 5.04
CA SER A 495 5.05 15.59 5.00
C SER A 495 4.82 14.56 6.11
N MET A 496 5.76 13.65 6.34
CA MET A 496 5.66 12.65 7.43
C MET A 496 5.53 13.33 8.81
N ILE A 497 6.37 14.34 9.08
CA ILE A 497 6.33 15.11 10.33
C ILE A 497 4.99 15.84 10.47
N TRP A 498 4.53 16.49 9.40
CA TRP A 498 3.25 17.20 9.41
C TRP A 498 2.09 16.27 9.74
N TYR A 499 2.01 15.09 9.10
CA TYR A 499 0.94 14.14 9.38
C TYR A 499 1.02 13.58 10.80
N ARG A 500 2.22 13.22 11.27
CA ARG A 500 2.42 12.77 12.66
C ARG A 500 1.89 13.80 13.66
N ASP A 501 2.11 15.09 13.43
CA ASP A 501 1.75 16.14 14.37
C ASP A 501 0.30 16.65 14.23
N ASN A 502 -0.32 16.55 13.05
CA ASN A 502 -1.60 17.21 12.75
C ASN A 502 -2.75 16.24 12.39
N ASP A 503 -2.47 15.13 11.70
CA ASP A 503 -3.49 14.20 11.20
C ASP A 503 -2.95 12.74 11.18
N PRO A 504 -2.46 12.21 12.33
CA PRO A 504 -1.66 10.97 12.37
C PRO A 504 -2.46 9.71 12.07
N TYR A 505 -3.79 9.79 12.13
CA TYR A 505 -4.72 8.69 11.90
C TYR A 505 -5.39 8.74 10.52
N ASN A 506 -4.92 9.62 9.63
CA ASN A 506 -5.42 9.69 8.27
C ASN A 506 -5.14 8.37 7.52
N PRO A 507 -6.12 7.69 6.91
CA PRO A 507 -5.87 6.44 6.20
C PRO A 507 -4.79 6.55 5.10
N GLY A 508 -4.75 7.68 4.37
CA GLY A 508 -3.70 7.94 3.38
C GLY A 508 -2.32 8.12 4.02
N ALA A 509 -2.22 8.72 5.21
CA ALA A 509 -0.96 8.87 5.91
C ALA A 509 -0.51 7.58 6.61
N LEU A 510 -1.45 6.86 7.23
CA LEU A 510 -1.22 5.55 7.81
C LEU A 510 -0.76 4.55 6.74
N CYS A 511 -1.33 4.61 5.54
CA CYS A 511 -0.86 3.82 4.41
C CYS A 511 0.64 4.02 4.16
N ILE A 512 1.12 5.27 4.15
CA ILE A 512 2.55 5.57 3.98
C ILE A 512 3.38 5.12 5.19
N LEU A 513 2.88 5.30 6.42
CA LEU A 513 3.54 4.80 7.62
C LEU A 513 3.74 3.29 7.56
N PHE A 514 2.69 2.54 7.26
CA PHE A 514 2.76 1.08 7.21
C PHE A 514 3.48 0.57 5.96
N THR A 515 3.56 1.35 4.88
CA THR A 515 4.43 1.03 3.74
C THR A 515 5.91 1.10 4.13
N HIS A 516 6.32 2.06 4.97
CA HIS A 516 7.68 2.12 5.53
C HIS A 516 8.03 0.85 6.33
N TRP A 517 7.13 0.44 7.23
CA TRP A 517 7.35 -0.78 8.04
C TRP A 517 7.29 -2.05 7.20
N TRP A 518 6.38 -2.08 6.22
CA TRP A 518 6.33 -3.16 5.25
C TRP A 518 7.62 -3.33 4.47
N GLN A 519 8.30 -2.27 4.05
CA GLN A 519 9.61 -2.40 3.37
C GLN A 519 10.70 -2.97 4.27
N LEU A 520 10.63 -2.72 5.58
CA LEU A 520 11.56 -3.28 6.54
C LEU A 520 11.25 -4.75 6.81
N ALA A 521 9.98 -5.15 6.76
CA ALA A 521 9.51 -6.53 6.84
C ALA A 521 9.58 -7.30 5.50
N ASN A 522 9.64 -6.58 4.38
CA ASN A 522 9.76 -7.09 3.03
C ASN A 522 11.23 -7.14 2.65
N CYS A 523 11.79 -8.33 2.81
CA CYS A 523 13.20 -8.58 2.68
C CYS A 523 13.71 -8.50 1.23
N ARG A 524 12.85 -8.20 0.24
CA ARG A 524 13.27 -7.84 -1.12
C ARG A 524 14.03 -6.52 -1.17
N HIS A 525 13.56 -5.49 -0.45
CA HIS A 525 14.08 -4.13 -0.59
C HIS A 525 15.35 -3.87 0.22
N ARG A 526 15.53 -4.61 1.33
CA ARG A 526 16.76 -4.64 2.15
C ARG A 526 17.34 -3.27 2.52
N PRO A 527 16.52 -2.32 2.99
CA PRO A 527 16.96 -0.94 3.24
C PRO A 527 18.14 -0.86 4.22
N ILE A 528 18.17 -1.73 5.24
CA ILE A 528 19.25 -1.74 6.25
C ILE A 528 20.56 -2.26 5.64
N SER A 529 20.50 -3.33 4.84
CA SER A 529 21.68 -3.82 4.14
C SER A 529 22.21 -2.82 3.11
N LEU A 530 21.32 -2.14 2.39
CA LEU A 530 21.66 -1.08 1.43
C LEU A 530 22.32 0.11 2.11
N MET A 531 21.79 0.54 3.25
CA MET A 531 22.39 1.61 4.05
C MET A 531 23.87 1.32 4.34
N GLY A 532 24.24 0.06 4.62
CA GLY A 532 25.62 -0.37 4.83
C GLY A 532 26.56 -0.29 3.61
N ARG A 533 26.08 0.21 2.46
CA ARG A 533 26.82 0.32 1.19
C ARG A 533 27.11 1.75 0.74
N THR A 534 26.63 2.75 1.47
CA THR A 534 26.81 4.17 1.11
C THR A 534 28.02 4.78 1.82
N ASP A 535 28.67 5.74 1.17
CA ASP A 535 29.67 6.59 1.82
C ASP A 535 29.00 7.62 2.74
N PHE A 536 29.10 7.37 4.05
CA PHE A 536 28.44 8.15 5.11
C PHE A 536 28.92 9.59 5.29
N ASP A 537 29.88 10.05 4.48
CA ASP A 537 30.33 11.45 4.55
C ASP A 537 29.21 12.44 4.17
N THR A 538 28.22 12.00 3.39
CA THR A 538 26.98 12.76 3.09
C THR A 538 25.95 12.69 4.23
N VAL A 539 25.91 11.62 5.03
CA VAL A 539 25.00 11.45 6.18
C VAL A 539 25.45 12.31 7.37
N LYS A 540 26.76 12.54 7.53
CA LYS A 540 27.31 13.46 8.54
C LYS A 540 26.77 14.90 8.42
N LYS A 541 26.24 15.28 7.26
CA LYS A 541 25.55 16.55 7.04
C LYS A 541 24.08 16.26 6.67
N GLY A 542 23.32 15.75 7.63
CA GLY A 542 21.92 15.35 7.47
C GLY A 542 21.04 16.38 6.74
N ILE A 543 19.92 15.89 6.19
CA ILE A 543 18.96 16.71 5.43
C ILE A 543 17.88 17.20 6.40
N ALA A 544 17.68 18.51 6.48
CA ALA A 544 16.56 19.08 7.23
C ALA A 544 15.24 18.86 6.49
N ALA A 545 14.14 18.67 7.22
CA ALA A 545 12.80 18.47 6.65
C ALA A 545 12.18 19.80 6.21
N THR A 546 11.53 19.81 5.04
CA THR A 546 10.74 20.95 4.55
C THR A 546 9.29 20.71 4.94
N ILE A 547 8.89 21.20 6.12
CA ILE A 547 7.55 20.99 6.67
C ILE A 547 6.56 21.94 5.96
N PRO A 548 5.46 21.43 5.38
CA PRO A 548 4.44 22.28 4.75
C PRO A 548 3.63 23.05 5.80
N GLU A 549 3.09 24.21 5.41
CA GLU A 549 2.25 25.04 6.29
C GLU A 549 0.86 24.42 6.55
N GLY A 550 0.39 23.58 5.64
CA GLY A 550 -0.89 22.87 5.73
C GLY A 550 -0.76 21.45 5.22
N ARG A 551 -1.90 20.78 5.01
CA ARG A 551 -1.88 19.42 4.48
C ARG A 551 -1.12 19.38 3.14
N PRO A 552 -0.18 18.44 2.94
CA PRO A 552 0.61 18.37 1.72
C PRO A 552 -0.25 18.37 0.45
N SER A 553 0.01 19.32 -0.45
CA SER A 553 -0.55 19.34 -1.80
C SER A 553 0.29 18.48 -2.75
N LEU A 554 -0.18 18.28 -3.98
CA LEU A 554 0.62 17.58 -5.01
C LEU A 554 1.97 18.27 -5.25
N GLU A 555 1.96 19.59 -5.41
CA GLU A 555 3.16 20.38 -5.69
C GLU A 555 4.15 20.44 -4.52
N HIS A 556 3.69 20.17 -3.28
CA HIS A 556 4.61 20.09 -2.14
C HIS A 556 5.72 19.06 -2.34
N PHE A 557 5.43 17.94 -3.01
CA PHE A 557 6.39 16.85 -3.24
C PHE A 557 7.36 17.14 -4.39
N ARG A 558 7.03 18.06 -5.30
CA ARG A 558 7.86 18.38 -6.46
C ARG A 558 9.02 19.29 -6.05
N ALA A 559 10.22 18.97 -6.52
CA ALA A 559 11.37 19.85 -6.37
C ALA A 559 11.17 21.13 -7.20
N CYS A 560 11.42 22.29 -6.59
CA CYS A 560 11.32 23.59 -7.25
C CYS A 560 12.64 24.39 -7.21
N GLY A 561 13.75 23.74 -6.85
CA GLY A 561 15.06 24.37 -6.73
C GLY A 561 15.30 25.00 -5.35
N THR A 562 14.56 24.56 -4.33
CA THR A 562 14.78 25.01 -2.95
C THR A 562 16.09 24.46 -2.44
N LYS A 563 17.01 25.35 -2.03
CA LYS A 563 18.31 24.92 -1.50
C LYS A 563 18.13 24.23 -0.15
N ILE A 564 18.52 22.97 -0.09
CA ILE A 564 18.46 22.16 1.13
C ILE A 564 19.69 22.39 1.99
N GLU A 565 19.47 22.72 3.26
CA GLU A 565 20.53 22.83 4.25
C GLU A 565 21.02 21.44 4.68
N ARG A 566 22.34 21.31 4.77
CA ARG A 566 23.06 20.12 5.19
C ARG A 566 23.75 20.42 6.52
N SER A 567 23.29 19.82 7.61
CA SER A 567 23.81 20.10 8.97
C SER A 567 23.70 18.89 9.90
N GLU A 568 24.26 18.99 11.11
CA GLU A 568 24.14 17.94 12.14
C GLU A 568 22.79 17.99 12.89
N HIS A 569 22.01 19.06 12.72
CA HIS A 569 20.73 19.26 13.42
C HIS A 569 19.71 18.12 13.22
N PRO A 570 19.54 17.55 12.01
CA PRO A 570 18.60 16.44 11.81
C PRO A 570 18.92 15.20 12.65
N LEU A 571 20.20 14.87 12.81
CA LEU A 571 20.63 13.77 13.67
C LEU A 571 20.29 14.06 15.14
N ALA A 572 20.55 15.29 15.61
CA ALA A 572 20.18 15.70 16.97
C ALA A 572 18.66 15.67 17.20
N ASN A 573 17.85 16.02 16.19
CA ASN A 573 16.39 15.92 16.24
C ASN A 573 15.93 14.47 16.37
N ALA A 574 16.52 13.56 15.58
CA ALA A 574 16.24 12.13 15.63
C ALA A 574 16.59 11.55 17.03
N GLU A 575 17.75 11.89 17.59
CA GLU A 575 18.14 11.46 18.94
C GLU A 575 17.20 12.02 20.02
N ALA A 576 16.81 13.29 19.91
CA ALA A 576 15.87 13.90 20.84
C ALA A 576 14.48 13.25 20.75
N ARG A 577 14.02 12.90 19.55
CA ARG A 577 12.76 12.19 19.31
C ARG A 577 12.80 10.80 19.93
N LEU A 578 13.85 10.02 19.68
CA LEU A 578 14.01 8.70 20.29
C LEU A 578 14.11 8.78 21.82
N LYS A 579 14.83 9.76 22.37
CA LYS A 579 14.95 9.96 23.81
C LYS A 579 13.60 10.28 24.46
N ARG A 580 12.77 11.11 23.80
CA ARG A 580 11.41 11.40 24.28
C ARG A 580 10.55 10.13 24.31
N LEU A 581 10.59 9.34 23.24
CA LEU A 581 9.87 8.07 23.17
C LEU A 581 10.33 7.07 24.25
N LEU A 582 11.63 6.90 24.46
CA LEU A 582 12.15 6.06 25.54
C LEU A 582 11.70 6.53 26.94
N SER A 583 11.53 7.84 27.12
CA SER A 583 11.03 8.40 28.38
C SER A 583 9.52 8.29 28.56
N SER A 584 8.76 7.92 27.53
CA SER A 584 7.29 7.80 27.58
C SER A 584 6.78 6.39 27.86
N ASN A 585 7.66 5.46 28.27
CA ASN A 585 7.33 4.04 28.52
C ASN A 585 6.67 3.39 27.28
N PRO A 586 7.44 3.16 26.20
CA PRO A 586 6.94 2.64 24.95
C PRO A 586 6.34 1.24 25.12
N LEU A 587 5.49 0.82 24.17
CA LEU A 587 4.97 -0.55 24.15
C LEU A 587 6.11 -1.59 24.09
N PRO A 588 5.95 -2.79 24.66
CA PRO A 588 6.98 -3.83 24.59
C PRO A 588 7.41 -4.15 23.15
N GLU A 589 6.47 -4.18 22.21
CA GLU A 589 6.71 -4.47 20.81
C GLU A 589 7.50 -3.34 20.13
N THR A 590 7.17 -2.08 20.42
CA THR A 590 7.92 -0.93 19.88
C THR A 590 9.29 -0.78 20.55
N GLN A 591 9.42 -1.15 21.82
CA GLN A 591 10.71 -1.26 22.52
C GLN A 591 11.61 -2.31 21.86
N ALA A 592 11.06 -3.45 21.42
CA ALA A 592 11.81 -4.46 20.68
C ALA A 592 12.33 -3.91 19.33
N VAL A 593 11.51 -3.16 18.57
CA VAL A 593 11.95 -2.47 17.35
C VAL A 593 13.05 -1.44 17.65
N ILE A 594 12.93 -0.71 18.76
CA ILE A 594 13.98 0.24 19.18
C ILE A 594 15.30 -0.49 19.41
N ASP A 595 15.29 -1.60 20.13
CA ASP A 595 16.50 -2.29 20.55
C ASP A 595 17.16 -3.10 19.42
N LEU A 596 16.35 -3.72 18.55
CA LEU A 596 16.83 -4.60 17.49
C LEU A 596 17.10 -3.86 16.17
N LEU A 597 16.47 -2.71 15.93
CA LEU A 597 16.59 -1.97 14.67
C LEU A 597 17.07 -0.52 14.85
N VAL A 598 16.28 0.32 15.54
CA VAL A 598 16.49 1.79 15.49
C VAL A 598 17.76 2.23 16.22
N LYS A 599 18.03 1.70 17.43
CA LYS A 599 19.28 1.98 18.17
C LYS A 599 20.52 1.50 17.40
N PRO A 600 20.57 0.25 16.88
CA PRO A 600 21.67 -0.19 16.01
C PRO A 600 21.89 0.72 14.79
N VAL A 601 20.82 1.12 14.09
CA VAL A 601 20.89 2.04 12.95
C VAL A 601 21.49 3.39 13.35
N LEU A 602 21.00 4.01 14.43
CA LEU A 602 21.56 5.27 14.93
C LEU A 602 23.02 5.14 15.35
N ALA A 603 23.39 4.03 16.02
CA ALA A 603 24.77 3.77 16.39
C ALA A 603 25.67 3.71 15.13
N TYR A 604 25.20 3.04 14.08
CA TYR A 604 25.93 2.94 12.80
C TYR A 604 26.07 4.30 12.10
N VAL A 605 25.01 5.10 12.06
CA VAL A 605 25.04 6.49 11.55
C VAL A 605 26.11 7.31 12.29
N LYS A 606 26.24 7.09 13.60
CA LYS A 606 27.25 7.75 14.47
C LYS A 606 28.66 7.17 14.36
N GLY A 607 28.86 6.17 13.49
CA GLY A 607 30.16 5.60 13.20
C GLY A 607 30.44 4.24 13.84
N ALA A 608 29.46 3.60 14.48
CA ALA A 608 29.59 2.18 14.80
C ALA A 608 29.72 1.35 13.51
N ASP A 609 30.34 0.18 13.61
CA ASP A 609 30.71 -0.60 12.44
C ASP A 609 29.68 -1.66 12.05
N GLN A 610 28.56 -1.79 12.76
CA GLN A 610 27.66 -2.94 12.65
C GLN A 610 26.19 -2.54 12.47
N LEU A 611 25.48 -3.30 11.63
CA LEU A 611 24.03 -3.23 11.44
C LEU A 611 23.38 -4.60 11.68
N PRO A 612 22.09 -4.61 12.08
CA PRO A 612 21.33 -5.84 12.26
C PRO A 612 20.98 -6.48 10.91
N PHE A 613 20.71 -7.78 10.93
CA PHE A 613 20.13 -8.49 9.79
C PHE A 613 18.63 -8.32 9.69
N GLU A 614 18.09 -8.47 8.48
CA GLU A 614 16.65 -8.49 8.24
C GLU A 614 15.95 -9.50 9.16
N ASN A 615 16.39 -10.76 9.20
CA ASN A 615 15.76 -11.79 10.04
C ASN A 615 15.82 -11.54 11.56
N GLU A 616 16.71 -10.66 12.05
CA GLU A 616 16.85 -10.35 13.49
C GLU A 616 15.79 -9.35 13.98
N TYR A 617 15.36 -8.41 13.12
CA TYR A 617 14.41 -7.38 13.51
C TYR A 617 13.01 -7.57 12.91
N VAL A 618 12.86 -8.36 11.84
CA VAL A 618 11.57 -8.54 11.15
C VAL A 618 10.49 -8.99 12.12
N GLY A 619 10.75 -9.98 12.98
CA GLY A 619 9.77 -10.44 13.98
C GLY A 619 9.28 -9.32 14.92
N ALA A 620 10.18 -8.41 15.32
CA ALA A 620 9.81 -7.25 16.13
C ALA A 620 9.00 -6.21 15.35
N VAL A 621 9.33 -5.98 14.07
CA VAL A 621 8.54 -5.11 13.19
C VAL A 621 7.13 -5.67 13.03
N LEU A 622 6.99 -6.96 12.70
CA LEU A 622 5.67 -7.61 12.55
C LEU A 622 4.85 -7.53 13.84
N ALA A 623 5.46 -7.77 15.00
CA ALA A 623 4.80 -7.64 16.30
C ALA A 623 4.34 -6.20 16.56
N ALA A 624 5.18 -5.21 16.24
CA ALA A 624 4.87 -3.80 16.45
C ALA A 624 3.73 -3.32 15.54
N GLU A 625 3.64 -3.81 14.30
CA GLU A 625 2.56 -3.45 13.37
C GLU A 625 1.17 -3.85 13.90
N ILE A 626 1.10 -4.98 14.61
CA ILE A 626 -0.15 -5.52 15.17
C ILE A 626 -0.40 -5.15 16.64
N ALA A 627 0.49 -4.38 17.27
CA ALA A 627 0.44 -4.08 18.69
C ALA A 627 -0.78 -3.25 19.11
N TYR A 628 -1.10 -3.33 20.41
CA TYR A 628 -2.15 -2.59 21.10
C TYR A 628 -1.59 -1.86 22.32
N PRO A 629 -2.17 -0.70 22.73
CA PRO A 629 -3.29 0.01 22.10
C PRO A 629 -2.90 0.70 20.78
N HIS A 630 -3.79 0.69 19.78
CA HIS A 630 -3.49 1.22 18.44
C HIS A 630 -3.07 2.70 18.43
N GLY A 631 -3.78 3.54 19.18
CA GLY A 631 -3.48 4.97 19.25
C GLY A 631 -2.04 5.23 19.71
N GLN A 632 -1.59 4.51 20.75
CA GLN A 632 -0.20 4.60 21.22
C GLN A 632 0.76 4.03 20.17
N LYS A 633 0.53 2.81 19.68
CA LYS A 633 1.35 2.18 18.62
C LYS A 633 1.58 3.12 17.45
N ILE A 634 0.53 3.73 16.90
CA ILE A 634 0.62 4.56 15.69
C ILE A 634 1.55 5.76 15.91
N ILE A 635 1.44 6.43 17.05
CA ILE A 635 2.30 7.58 17.37
C ILE A 635 3.75 7.12 17.55
N GLU A 636 3.98 6.00 18.24
CA GLU A 636 5.31 5.44 18.43
C GLU A 636 5.95 5.00 17.10
N LEU A 637 5.20 4.32 16.24
CA LEU A 637 5.64 3.92 14.91
C LEU A 637 5.93 5.13 14.01
N TRP A 638 5.12 6.19 14.07
CA TRP A 638 5.43 7.44 13.38
C TRP A 638 6.76 8.02 13.86
N ASP A 639 6.97 8.10 15.17
CA ASP A 639 8.19 8.65 15.73
C ASP A 639 9.42 7.84 15.35
N LEU A 640 9.34 6.50 15.38
CA LEU A 640 10.43 5.62 14.97
C LEU A 640 10.74 5.70 13.47
N ALA A 641 9.71 5.75 12.62
CA ALA A 641 9.90 5.94 11.18
C ALA A 641 10.60 7.28 10.92
N ILE A 642 10.11 8.37 11.52
CA ILE A 642 10.71 9.70 11.37
C ILE A 642 12.15 9.72 11.89
N VAL A 643 12.49 9.02 12.98
CA VAL A 643 13.90 8.88 13.43
C VAL A 643 14.79 8.32 12.33
N MET A 644 14.36 7.28 11.61
CA MET A 644 15.16 6.65 10.54
C MET A 644 15.33 7.59 9.33
N TRP A 645 14.31 8.39 9.00
CA TRP A 645 14.41 9.38 7.92
C TRP A 645 15.26 10.60 8.34
N GLU A 646 15.02 11.17 9.53
CA GLU A 646 15.75 12.34 10.06
C GLU A 646 17.24 12.05 10.29
N CYS A 647 17.60 10.83 10.74
CA CYS A 647 19.00 10.45 10.94
C CYS A 647 19.75 10.15 9.63
N GLY A 648 19.08 10.20 8.48
CA GLY A 648 19.67 9.97 7.16
C GLY A 648 19.88 8.49 6.80
N ALA A 649 19.31 7.54 7.56
CA ALA A 649 19.39 6.13 7.23
C ALA A 649 18.70 5.82 5.89
N MET A 650 17.50 6.38 5.69
CA MET A 650 16.74 6.18 4.45
C MET A 650 17.34 6.95 3.27
N TRP A 651 17.96 8.11 3.51
CA TRP A 651 18.78 8.79 2.50
C TRP A 651 19.89 7.88 2.01
N ALA A 652 20.69 7.33 2.94
CA ALA A 652 21.78 6.44 2.60
C ALA A 652 21.30 5.18 1.86
N ALA A 653 20.20 4.56 2.30
CA ALA A 653 19.62 3.40 1.63
C ALA A 653 19.22 3.71 0.17
N GLY A 654 18.55 4.84 -0.10
CA GLY A 654 18.17 5.23 -1.46
C GLY A 654 19.35 5.61 -2.35
N VAL A 655 20.40 6.25 -1.80
CA VAL A 655 21.64 6.52 -2.55
C VAL A 655 22.33 5.22 -2.97
N ALA A 656 22.39 4.22 -2.09
CA ALA A 656 22.88 2.89 -2.46
C ALA A 656 21.94 2.22 -3.48
N GLY A 657 20.62 2.33 -3.29
CA GLY A 657 19.63 1.82 -4.22
C GLY A 657 19.76 2.38 -5.62
N LEU A 658 20.11 3.67 -5.77
CA LEU A 658 20.36 4.33 -7.06
C LEU A 658 21.54 3.71 -7.84
N CYS A 659 22.44 3.02 -7.14
CA CYS A 659 23.63 2.42 -7.73
C CYS A 659 23.36 1.04 -8.36
N TYR A 660 22.16 0.47 -8.19
CA TYR A 660 21.82 -0.81 -8.82
C TYR A 660 21.93 -0.73 -10.33
N THR A 661 22.62 -1.71 -10.90
CA THR A 661 22.62 -1.97 -12.34
C THR A 661 22.00 -3.33 -12.61
N HIS A 662 21.37 -3.48 -13.77
CA HIS A 662 20.70 -4.70 -14.18
C HIS A 662 21.41 -5.30 -15.40
N THR A 663 21.60 -6.62 -15.41
CA THR A 663 22.28 -7.33 -16.52
C THR A 663 21.49 -7.39 -17.84
N GLY A 664 20.35 -6.71 -17.92
CA GLY A 664 19.62 -6.46 -19.17
C GLY A 664 18.79 -7.63 -19.69
N LYS A 665 18.51 -8.65 -18.86
CA LYS A 665 17.82 -9.87 -19.29
C LYS A 665 16.37 -9.61 -19.74
N PHE A 666 15.56 -8.94 -18.92
CA PHE A 666 14.16 -8.57 -19.23
C PHE A 666 13.75 -7.26 -18.54
N ASN A 667 12.81 -6.52 -19.12
CA ASN A 667 12.22 -5.34 -18.49
C ASN A 667 11.32 -5.74 -17.31
N CYS A 668 11.30 -4.88 -16.29
CA CYS A 668 10.50 -4.98 -15.05
C CYS A 668 10.96 -6.07 -14.06
N ASP A 669 11.27 -5.65 -12.82
CA ASP A 669 11.70 -6.52 -11.72
C ASP A 669 10.49 -7.22 -11.08
N ARG A 670 10.25 -8.50 -11.41
CA ARG A 670 9.02 -9.23 -11.03
C ARG A 670 9.24 -10.50 -10.22
N ALA A 671 10.37 -10.62 -9.53
CA ALA A 671 10.68 -11.78 -8.69
C ALA A 671 10.69 -13.15 -9.43
N ARG A 672 10.84 -13.18 -10.76
CA ARG A 672 10.89 -14.42 -11.57
C ARG A 672 12.28 -14.97 -11.77
N ASP A 673 13.20 -14.16 -12.29
CA ASP A 673 14.57 -14.56 -12.63
C ASP A 673 15.64 -13.56 -12.15
N ASP A 674 15.22 -12.46 -11.51
CA ASP A 674 16.09 -11.37 -11.07
C ASP A 674 16.62 -11.56 -9.65
N LEU A 675 16.35 -12.72 -9.04
CA LEU A 675 16.77 -13.08 -7.68
C LEU A 675 18.20 -13.60 -7.59
N SER A 676 18.90 -13.74 -8.72
CA SER A 676 20.28 -14.23 -8.73
C SER A 676 21.25 -13.08 -8.47
N GLU A 677 22.31 -13.33 -7.69
CA GLU A 677 23.44 -12.39 -7.52
C GLU A 677 24.06 -11.97 -8.86
N THR A 678 23.87 -12.76 -9.92
CA THR A 678 24.35 -12.43 -11.27
C THR A 678 23.42 -11.50 -12.04
N THR A 679 22.24 -11.17 -11.53
CA THR A 679 21.27 -10.32 -12.21
C THR A 679 21.47 -8.84 -11.88
N TRP A 680 21.93 -8.55 -10.67
CA TRP A 680 22.18 -7.21 -10.15
C TRP A 680 23.67 -7.01 -9.87
N SER A 681 24.22 -5.86 -10.24
CA SER A 681 25.59 -5.45 -9.91
C SER A 681 25.69 -4.05 -9.36
#